data_AF-A0A2V7XAA1-F1
#
_entry.id   AF-A0A2V7XAA1-F1
#
_cell.length_a   1.000
_cell.length_b   1.000
_cell.length_c   1.000
_cell.angle_alpha   90.00
_cell.angle_beta   90.00
_cell.angle_gamma   90.00
#
_symmetry.space_group_name_H-M   'P 1'
#
loop_
_entity.id
_entity.type
_entity.pdbx_description
1 polymer ?
#
loop_
_entity_poly.entity_id
_entity_poly.type
_entity_poly.pdbx_seq_one_letter_code
_entity_poly.pdbx_strand_id
1 'polypeptide(L)'
;MLAGLEGVCRLFDYEPPARPVASYITVWNDGEFYTVKSAATGWPPWEDYNRDGMRDREHGVERQPGTRRVMMLGDSVTLGYGLRPEQAYPQVLQDLLDARGQPAEVFNVAFSGWSTRQERIAYERIGRRYRPDDVVVGVCLNDIPEIHNNLARPPHLLQALHARSALVRRLVGARRREIHDVEELFTAPESPSVRDAFARFFEELRQLRGEVEGDGGRFALAVLPFRMQLDTPGTPSVQERIAEFCMAQGIPFLDLLPHLRPLGEGAFLDYDHLSAAGARRVAEALADSALLGAADDGHAPRAAGPIARMPVGASPAAPPLERLRDPDPTTRAATARALGNLGADAPKAVPALERALRDPEPAVRAAAAWALGGFGPGAAGAARALGVALADESPPVRAGAAHTLGAIGPAVRPVASALASHLDDPAEEVRWRAEDALARIGPDPASALPVLLPLVADPAGRGRGGAASVIARMGGAGRPAVPALISALSDARGDVRGKAAWALGEIGPEARAAVPALVALVRDPDVGWHAIDALGSIGPDAGAAVPTLRSALADPSSNVRWRAALALSHIGPEAAPAVPDLVAALRDAVDNVRLGAVHALSRVAPDAAAAVPALAEALRRDGDSRVRAGAALALGHGGGEAARHALIAATRDPDALVRASAVRALGRDPSSPEVSAALARALADPDPGVRTEAARAAKGRRR
;
A
#
# COMPACT_ATOMS: atom_id res chain seq x y z
N MET A 1 -3.51 -1.73 48.92
CA MET A 1 -2.79 -2.76 48.14
C MET A 1 -3.09 -2.65 46.64
N LEU A 2 -4.36 -2.60 46.20
CA LEU A 2 -4.75 -2.43 44.79
C LEU A 2 -4.27 -1.11 44.14
N ALA A 3 -4.36 0.03 44.82
CA ALA A 3 -3.85 1.31 44.32
C ALA A 3 -2.30 1.33 44.16
N GLY A 4 -1.59 0.52 44.94
CA GLY A 4 -0.13 0.39 44.84
C GLY A 4 0.32 -0.40 43.63
N LEU A 5 -0.42 -1.47 43.28
CA LEU A 5 -0.20 -2.26 42.06
C LEU A 5 -0.49 -1.44 40.79
N GLU A 6 -1.54 -0.60 40.80
CA GLU A 6 -1.86 0.29 39.68
C GLU A 6 -0.79 1.38 39.47
N GLY A 7 -0.21 1.91 40.56
CA GLY A 7 0.91 2.84 40.50
C GLY A 7 2.19 2.25 39.90
N VAL A 8 2.49 0.98 40.17
CA VAL A 8 3.65 0.27 39.61
C VAL A 8 3.46 -0.03 38.11
N CYS A 9 2.24 -0.34 37.67
CA CYS A 9 1.97 -0.52 36.24
C CYS A 9 2.11 0.78 35.42
N ARG A 10 1.73 1.94 36.00
CA ARG A 10 1.86 3.25 35.34
C ARG A 10 3.30 3.74 35.19
N LEU A 11 4.24 3.20 35.97
CA LEU A 11 5.67 3.55 35.89
C LEU A 11 6.37 2.96 34.64
N PHE A 12 5.74 1.99 33.96
CA PHE A 12 6.27 1.36 32.75
C PHE A 12 5.41 1.62 31.49
N ASP A 13 4.33 2.39 31.60
CA ASP A 13 3.50 2.83 30.46
C ASP A 13 4.15 4.06 29.81
N TYR A 14 4.94 3.86 28.75
CA TYR A 14 5.29 4.91 27.78
C TYR A 14 4.32 4.81 26.59
N GLU A 15 3.28 5.64 26.58
CA GLU A 15 2.48 5.89 25.37
C GLU A 15 3.07 7.11 24.65
N PRO A 16 3.61 6.97 23.41
CA PRO A 16 3.76 8.14 22.56
C PRO A 16 2.37 8.77 22.34
N PRO A 17 2.28 10.11 22.15
CA PRO A 17 0.99 10.72 21.85
C PRO A 17 0.40 10.02 20.63
N ALA A 18 -0.85 9.58 20.75
CA ALA A 18 -1.59 9.07 19.62
C ALA A 18 -1.54 10.17 18.55
N ARG A 19 -0.75 9.92 17.49
CA ARG A 19 -1.03 10.58 16.23
C ARG A 19 -2.49 10.25 15.93
N PRO A 20 -3.30 11.18 15.42
CA PRO A 20 -4.58 10.79 14.87
C PRO A 20 -4.24 9.86 13.70
N VAL A 21 -4.22 8.56 14.00
CA VAL A 21 -4.60 7.56 13.02
C VAL A 21 -5.96 8.07 12.63
N ALA A 22 -6.08 8.56 11.39
CA ALA A 22 -7.37 8.96 10.83
C ALA A 22 -8.36 7.90 11.31
N SER A 23 -9.42 8.31 12.00
CA SER A 23 -10.57 7.48 12.26
C SER A 23 -10.92 6.79 10.93
N TYR A 24 -10.41 5.57 10.73
CA TYR A 24 -10.30 5.02 9.39
C TYR A 24 -11.70 4.52 9.03
N ILE A 25 -12.37 5.38 8.26
CA ILE A 25 -13.40 5.04 7.29
C ILE A 25 -14.75 4.66 7.90
N THR A 26 -15.23 5.30 8.98
CA THR A 26 -16.63 5.15 9.42
C THR A 26 -17.16 6.41 10.11
N VAL A 27 -18.22 7.02 9.57
CA VAL A 27 -19.00 8.03 10.29
C VAL A 27 -20.18 7.31 10.94
N TRP A 28 -20.20 7.29 12.27
CA TRP A 28 -21.38 6.90 13.05
C TRP A 28 -22.37 8.06 12.99
N ASN A 29 -23.52 7.86 12.36
CA ASN A 29 -24.66 8.76 12.54
C ASN A 29 -25.81 7.97 13.20
N ASP A 30 -26.59 8.67 14.02
CA ASP A 30 -27.59 8.16 14.98
C ASP A 30 -28.59 7.13 14.41
N GLY A 31 -28.14 5.88 14.22
CA GLY A 31 -28.98 4.72 13.87
C GLY A 31 -28.69 4.05 12.51
N GLU A 32 -27.82 4.61 11.66
CA GLU A 32 -27.56 4.07 10.32
C GLU A 32 -26.37 3.09 10.32
N PHE A 33 -26.54 1.91 9.70
CA PHE A 33 -25.50 0.91 9.50
C PHE A 33 -24.37 1.48 8.62
N TYR A 34 -23.17 0.88 8.68
CA TYR A 34 -21.96 1.31 7.96
C TYR A 34 -22.25 1.71 6.51
N THR A 35 -22.26 3.02 6.23
CA THR A 35 -22.25 3.55 4.87
C THR A 35 -21.01 4.42 4.73
N VAL A 36 -20.08 3.99 3.89
CA VAL A 36 -18.94 4.82 3.50
C VAL A 36 -19.41 5.74 2.40
N LYS A 37 -19.50 7.04 2.71
CA LYS A 37 -19.79 8.07 1.70
C LYS A 37 -18.49 8.42 0.98
N SER A 38 -18.46 8.32 -0.35
CA SER A 38 -17.29 8.61 -1.18
C SER A 38 -16.70 10.02 -0.96
N ALA A 39 -17.52 10.97 -0.49
CA ALA A 39 -17.08 12.31 -0.09
C ALA A 39 -16.07 12.34 1.08
N ALA A 40 -16.03 11.29 1.92
CA ALA A 40 -15.12 11.20 3.07
C ALA A 40 -13.67 10.84 2.68
N THR A 41 -13.45 10.35 1.46
CA THR A 41 -12.14 9.95 0.93
C THR A 41 -11.62 10.92 -0.14
N GLY A 42 -12.36 11.99 -0.47
CA GLY A 42 -11.97 13.00 -1.46
C GLY A 42 -12.37 12.68 -2.91
N TRP A 43 -13.21 11.67 -3.14
CA TRP A 43 -13.62 11.21 -4.47
C TRP A 43 -15.08 11.60 -4.81
N PRO A 44 -15.48 11.57 -6.11
CA PRO A 44 -16.87 11.80 -6.50
C PRO A 44 -17.83 10.81 -5.83
N PRO A 45 -19.10 11.19 -5.55
CA PRO A 45 -20.01 10.43 -4.69
C PRO A 45 -20.32 8.98 -5.11
N TRP A 46 -20.01 8.57 -6.35
CA TRP A 46 -20.51 7.34 -6.98
C TRP A 46 -19.43 6.46 -7.63
N GLU A 47 -18.14 6.78 -7.45
CA GLU A 47 -17.07 6.17 -8.28
C GLU A 47 -16.30 5.04 -7.59
N ASP A 48 -16.31 4.99 -6.25
CA ASP A 48 -15.77 3.87 -5.46
C ASP A 48 -16.83 3.13 -4.65
N TYR A 49 -17.95 3.80 -4.34
CA TYR A 49 -19.07 3.24 -3.60
C TYR A 49 -20.39 3.76 -4.20
N ASN A 50 -21.36 2.87 -4.41
CA ASN A 50 -22.67 3.20 -4.96
C ASN A 50 -23.56 3.94 -3.93
N ARG A 51 -24.80 4.28 -4.29
CA ARG A 51 -25.72 5.00 -3.37
C ARG A 51 -25.99 4.28 -2.05
N ASP A 52 -25.69 2.98 -1.98
CA ASP A 52 -25.87 2.13 -0.82
C ASP A 52 -24.61 2.02 0.05
N GLY A 53 -23.54 2.70 -0.34
CA GLY A 53 -22.25 2.67 0.36
C GLY A 53 -21.47 1.38 0.14
N MET A 54 -21.76 0.64 -0.94
CA MET A 54 -21.07 -0.61 -1.31
C MET A 54 -20.10 -0.38 -2.46
N ARG A 55 -18.93 -1.05 -2.45
CA ARG A 55 -17.91 -0.95 -3.51
C ARG A 55 -18.33 -1.75 -4.74
N ASP A 56 -19.35 -1.23 -5.42
CA ASP A 56 -20.10 -1.94 -6.44
C ASP A 56 -20.68 -0.96 -7.48
N ARG A 57 -21.22 -1.52 -8.57
CA ARG A 57 -22.01 -0.81 -9.57
C ARG A 57 -23.32 -0.29 -8.95
N GLU A 58 -23.92 0.64 -9.67
CA GLU A 58 -25.21 1.21 -9.28
C GLU A 58 -26.34 0.27 -9.71
N HIS A 59 -27.18 -0.14 -8.76
CA HIS A 59 -28.26 -1.10 -8.99
C HIS A 59 -29.64 -0.49 -8.72
N GLY A 60 -30.61 -0.81 -9.58
CA GLY A 60 -32.00 -0.41 -9.39
C GLY A 60 -32.71 -1.33 -8.40
N VAL A 61 -33.66 -0.81 -7.61
CA VAL A 61 -34.54 -1.67 -6.79
C VAL A 61 -35.42 -2.53 -7.69
N GLU A 62 -35.92 -1.96 -8.79
CA GLU A 62 -36.67 -2.68 -9.82
C GLU A 62 -35.74 -3.60 -10.62
N ARG A 63 -36.17 -4.86 -10.79
CA ARG A 63 -35.42 -5.88 -11.52
C ARG A 63 -35.43 -5.59 -13.02
N GLN A 64 -34.28 -5.70 -13.65
CA GLN A 64 -34.21 -5.62 -15.10
C GLN A 64 -34.84 -6.89 -15.73
N PRO A 65 -35.64 -6.77 -16.81
CA PRO A 65 -36.25 -7.93 -17.44
C PRO A 65 -35.20 -8.94 -17.92
N GLY A 66 -35.38 -10.22 -17.57
CA GLY A 66 -34.49 -11.30 -18.01
C GLY A 66 -33.15 -11.38 -17.27
N THR A 67 -32.90 -10.53 -16.26
CA THR A 67 -31.66 -10.58 -15.47
C THR A 67 -31.84 -11.34 -14.16
N ARG A 68 -30.89 -12.20 -13.83
CA ARG A 68 -30.77 -12.79 -12.49
C ARG A 68 -30.18 -11.79 -11.49
N ARG A 69 -30.53 -11.89 -10.21
CA ARG A 69 -29.82 -11.19 -9.12
C ARG A 69 -29.02 -12.15 -8.24
N VAL A 70 -27.71 -11.96 -8.19
CA VAL A 70 -26.78 -12.71 -7.32
C VAL A 70 -26.21 -11.76 -6.28
N MET A 71 -26.28 -12.10 -5.00
CA MET A 71 -25.69 -11.31 -3.93
C MET A 71 -24.46 -12.00 -3.37
N MET A 72 -23.32 -11.34 -3.44
CA MET A 72 -22.09 -11.76 -2.78
C MET A 72 -21.96 -11.02 -1.45
N LEU A 73 -22.09 -11.76 -0.34
CA LEU A 73 -21.81 -11.26 1.00
C LEU A 73 -20.39 -11.63 1.42
N GLY A 74 -19.67 -10.74 2.11
CA GLY A 74 -18.38 -11.09 2.68
C GLY A 74 -17.60 -9.92 3.30
N ASP A 75 -16.30 -10.14 3.47
CA ASP A 75 -15.37 -9.24 4.14
C ASP A 75 -14.47 -8.43 3.15
N SER A 76 -13.23 -8.11 3.54
CA SER A 76 -12.25 -7.43 2.67
C SER A 76 -11.89 -8.23 1.42
N VAL A 77 -11.98 -9.56 1.43
CA VAL A 77 -11.67 -10.39 0.27
C VAL A 77 -12.77 -10.27 -0.77
N THR A 78 -14.04 -10.32 -0.35
CA THR A 78 -15.20 -10.10 -1.23
C THR A 78 -15.30 -8.66 -1.73
N LEU A 79 -14.96 -7.70 -0.88
CA LEU A 79 -14.82 -6.29 -1.25
C LEU A 79 -13.80 -6.09 -2.38
N GLY A 80 -12.80 -6.96 -2.51
CA GLY A 80 -11.69 -6.81 -3.45
C GLY A 80 -10.66 -5.79 -2.96
N TYR A 81 -10.32 -5.85 -1.67
CA TYR A 81 -9.29 -4.98 -1.09
C TYR A 81 -7.97 -5.05 -1.87
N GLY A 82 -7.39 -3.89 -2.16
CA GLY A 82 -6.16 -3.79 -2.97
C GLY A 82 -6.37 -3.96 -4.48
N LEU A 83 -7.58 -4.30 -4.95
CA LEU A 83 -7.93 -4.40 -6.36
C LEU A 83 -8.75 -3.19 -6.83
N ARG A 84 -8.77 -2.94 -8.14
CA ARG A 84 -9.78 -2.03 -8.73
C ARG A 84 -11.18 -2.65 -8.58
N PRO A 85 -12.25 -1.85 -8.45
CA PRO A 85 -13.61 -2.37 -8.30
C PRO A 85 -13.99 -3.41 -9.38
N GLU A 86 -13.58 -3.22 -10.64
CA GLU A 86 -13.90 -4.14 -11.74
C GLU A 86 -13.11 -5.46 -11.70
N GLN A 87 -12.08 -5.53 -10.86
CA GLN A 87 -11.24 -6.71 -10.69
C GLN A 87 -11.63 -7.54 -9.46
N ALA A 88 -12.51 -7.01 -8.59
CA ALA A 88 -13.07 -7.79 -7.51
C ALA A 88 -13.92 -8.94 -8.07
N TYR A 89 -13.82 -10.12 -7.47
CA TYR A 89 -14.40 -11.33 -8.06
C TYR A 89 -15.93 -11.26 -8.27
N PRO A 90 -16.75 -10.50 -7.48
CA PRO A 90 -18.17 -10.33 -7.80
C PRO A 90 -18.41 -9.62 -9.14
N GLN A 91 -17.66 -8.54 -9.41
CA GLN A 91 -17.75 -7.79 -10.66
C GLN A 91 -17.19 -8.60 -11.84
N VAL A 92 -16.11 -9.34 -11.62
CA VAL A 92 -15.56 -10.26 -12.63
C VAL A 92 -16.58 -11.37 -12.95
N LEU A 93 -17.28 -11.90 -11.94
CA LEU A 93 -18.34 -12.90 -12.12
C LEU A 93 -19.48 -12.35 -12.97
N GLN A 94 -19.94 -11.12 -12.71
CA GLN A 94 -20.97 -10.49 -13.53
C GLN A 94 -20.53 -10.38 -14.99
N ASP A 95 -19.34 -9.82 -15.23
CA ASP A 95 -18.83 -9.63 -16.59
C ASP A 95 -18.65 -10.97 -17.33
N LEU A 96 -18.28 -12.04 -16.62
CA LEU A 96 -18.22 -13.39 -17.18
C LEU A 96 -19.61 -13.94 -17.55
N LEU A 97 -20.61 -13.79 -16.68
CA LEU A 97 -21.98 -14.25 -16.92
C LEU A 97 -22.62 -13.48 -18.09
N ASP A 98 -22.51 -12.16 -18.10
CA ASP A 98 -23.00 -11.30 -19.19
C ASP A 98 -22.32 -11.66 -20.52
N ALA A 99 -21.01 -11.89 -20.52
CA ALA A 99 -20.25 -12.29 -21.70
C ALA A 99 -20.58 -13.73 -22.17
N ARG A 100 -21.13 -14.59 -21.30
CA ARG A 100 -21.66 -15.91 -21.64
C ARG A 100 -23.13 -15.86 -22.09
N GLY A 101 -23.75 -14.67 -22.15
CA GLY A 101 -25.17 -14.52 -22.49
C GLY A 101 -26.12 -14.96 -21.38
N GLN A 102 -25.65 -14.95 -20.13
CA GLN A 102 -26.43 -15.23 -18.93
C GLN A 102 -26.54 -13.94 -18.10
N PRO A 103 -27.38 -12.97 -18.52
CA PRO A 103 -27.37 -11.64 -17.94
C PRO A 103 -27.68 -11.68 -16.44
N ALA A 104 -26.83 -11.03 -15.64
CA ALA A 104 -26.95 -11.02 -14.19
C ALA A 104 -26.60 -9.65 -13.59
N GLU A 105 -27.28 -9.29 -12.50
CA GLU A 105 -26.87 -8.25 -11.57
C GLU A 105 -26.17 -8.94 -10.39
N VAL A 106 -24.85 -8.78 -10.26
CA VAL A 106 -24.09 -9.34 -9.15
C VAL A 106 -23.76 -8.22 -8.17
N PHE A 107 -24.35 -8.29 -6.98
CA PHE A 107 -24.19 -7.30 -5.92
C PHE A 107 -22.97 -7.67 -5.06
N ASN A 108 -22.05 -6.73 -4.87
CA ASN A 108 -20.92 -6.85 -3.93
C ASN A 108 -21.28 -6.16 -2.61
N VAL A 109 -21.84 -6.93 -1.67
CA VAL A 109 -22.27 -6.46 -0.35
C VAL A 109 -21.24 -6.91 0.68
N ALA A 110 -20.11 -6.22 0.70
CA ALA A 110 -18.98 -6.58 1.53
C ALA A 110 -18.26 -5.37 2.11
N PHE A 111 -17.52 -5.58 3.20
CA PHE A 111 -16.70 -4.55 3.82
C PHE A 111 -15.53 -5.13 4.61
N SER A 112 -14.43 -4.39 4.68
CA SER A 112 -13.22 -4.86 5.37
C SER A 112 -13.48 -5.19 6.84
N GLY A 113 -13.11 -6.41 7.24
CA GLY A 113 -13.18 -6.87 8.62
C GLY A 113 -14.58 -7.17 9.14
N TRP A 114 -15.55 -7.38 8.25
CA TRP A 114 -16.87 -7.90 8.64
C TRP A 114 -16.77 -9.35 9.08
N SER A 115 -17.50 -9.71 10.15
CA SER A 115 -17.77 -11.10 10.49
C SER A 115 -19.07 -11.59 9.82
N THR A 116 -19.30 -12.91 9.86
CA THR A 116 -20.55 -13.50 9.33
C THR A 116 -21.83 -12.93 9.96
N ARG A 117 -21.76 -12.46 11.20
CA ARG A 117 -22.88 -11.74 11.84
C ARG A 117 -23.12 -10.38 11.18
N GLN A 118 -22.07 -9.66 10.80
CA GLN A 118 -22.18 -8.37 10.10
C GLN A 118 -22.69 -8.56 8.68
N GLU A 119 -22.27 -9.63 8.00
CA GLU A 119 -22.81 -10.03 6.70
C GLU A 119 -24.31 -10.32 6.78
N ARG A 120 -24.79 -11.03 7.81
CA ARG A 120 -26.23 -11.24 8.03
C ARG A 120 -26.99 -9.94 8.23
N ILE A 121 -26.46 -9.03 9.04
CA ILE A 121 -27.07 -7.70 9.24
C ILE A 121 -27.06 -6.89 7.93
N ALA A 122 -26.00 -7.00 7.12
CA ALA A 122 -25.92 -6.35 5.82
C ALA A 122 -26.99 -6.91 4.87
N TYR A 123 -27.25 -8.22 4.89
CA TYR A 123 -28.37 -8.81 4.17
C TYR A 123 -29.72 -8.24 4.63
N GLU A 124 -29.98 -8.22 5.94
CA GLU A 124 -31.23 -7.69 6.50
C GLU A 124 -31.49 -6.23 6.10
N ARG A 125 -30.44 -5.38 6.16
CA ARG A 125 -30.57 -3.93 6.02
C ARG A 125 -30.40 -3.42 4.60
N ILE A 126 -29.55 -4.06 3.80
CA ILE A 126 -29.17 -3.61 2.46
C ILE A 126 -29.67 -4.60 1.42
N GLY A 127 -29.40 -5.89 1.62
CA GLY A 127 -29.59 -6.91 0.59
C GLY A 127 -31.06 -7.27 0.32
N ARG A 128 -31.86 -7.45 1.37
CA ARG A 128 -33.23 -7.98 1.29
C ARG A 128 -34.14 -7.18 0.34
N ARG A 129 -33.99 -5.86 0.26
CA ARG A 129 -34.81 -5.01 -0.63
C ARG A 129 -34.61 -5.30 -2.12
N TYR A 130 -33.47 -5.86 -2.51
CA TYR A 130 -33.16 -6.19 -3.90
C TYR A 130 -33.72 -7.55 -4.34
N ARG A 131 -34.25 -8.36 -3.41
CA ARG A 131 -34.80 -9.70 -3.67
C ARG A 131 -33.87 -10.54 -4.56
N PRO A 132 -32.65 -10.84 -4.09
CA PRO A 132 -31.71 -11.67 -4.83
C PRO A 132 -32.24 -13.09 -5.03
N ASP A 133 -32.00 -13.67 -6.20
CA ASP A 133 -32.35 -15.06 -6.50
C ASP A 133 -31.34 -16.04 -5.86
N ASP A 134 -30.08 -15.60 -5.76
CA ASP A 134 -28.96 -16.32 -5.17
C ASP A 134 -28.25 -15.42 -4.15
N VAL A 135 -27.95 -15.92 -2.96
CA VAL A 135 -27.10 -15.29 -1.95
C VAL A 135 -25.96 -16.22 -1.63
N VAL A 136 -24.75 -15.78 -1.96
CA VAL A 136 -23.52 -16.53 -1.74
C VAL A 136 -22.67 -15.79 -0.72
N VAL A 137 -22.32 -16.46 0.38
CA VAL A 137 -21.39 -15.91 1.37
C VAL A 137 -19.97 -16.34 1.00
N GLY A 138 -19.12 -15.38 0.70
CA GLY A 138 -17.68 -15.55 0.52
C GLY A 138 -17.01 -15.65 1.90
N VAL A 139 -16.92 -16.87 2.43
CA VAL A 139 -16.35 -17.16 3.75
C VAL A 139 -14.83 -17.11 3.65
N CYS A 140 -14.22 -16.05 4.17
CA CYS A 140 -12.81 -16.03 4.48
C CYS A 140 -12.59 -16.59 5.89
N LEU A 141 -11.49 -17.31 6.12
CA LEU A 141 -11.33 -18.06 7.38
C LEU A 141 -11.12 -17.15 8.60
N ASN A 142 -10.76 -15.88 8.37
CA ASN A 142 -10.72 -14.79 9.36
C ASN A 142 -12.13 -14.33 9.80
N ASP A 143 -13.20 -14.76 9.14
CA ASP A 143 -14.58 -14.46 9.53
C ASP A 143 -15.05 -15.36 10.70
N ILE A 144 -14.36 -16.49 10.92
CA ILE A 144 -14.68 -17.48 11.97
C ILE A 144 -14.29 -16.96 13.36
N PRO A 145 -13.09 -16.37 13.59
CA PRO A 145 -12.79 -15.61 14.79
C PRO A 145 -13.68 -14.36 14.89
N GLU A 146 -14.83 -14.49 15.56
CA GLU A 146 -15.75 -13.39 15.72
C GLU A 146 -15.10 -12.21 16.48
N ILE A 147 -14.86 -11.09 15.79
CA ILE A 147 -14.51 -9.82 16.43
C ILE A 147 -15.81 -9.21 16.97
N HIS A 148 -16.22 -9.62 18.18
CA HIS A 148 -17.41 -9.08 18.86
C HIS A 148 -17.32 -7.56 19.10
N ASN A 149 -16.10 -7.00 19.09
CA ASN A 149 -15.82 -5.62 19.50
C ASN A 149 -16.14 -4.54 18.46
N ASN A 150 -16.51 -4.88 17.22
CA ASN A 150 -16.74 -3.85 16.19
C ASN A 150 -18.16 -3.26 16.20
N LEU A 151 -19.12 -3.90 16.87
CA LEU A 151 -20.56 -3.57 16.77
C LEU A 151 -21.16 -2.83 17.97
N ALA A 152 -20.44 -2.70 19.08
CA ALA A 152 -20.94 -1.98 20.26
C ALA A 152 -19.94 -0.90 20.68
N ARG A 153 -20.35 0.37 20.60
CA ARG A 153 -19.64 1.44 21.30
C ARG A 153 -19.66 1.09 22.79
N PRO A 154 -18.52 0.80 23.44
CA PRO A 154 -18.52 0.60 24.88
C PRO A 154 -19.03 1.91 25.53
N PRO A 155 -19.82 1.85 26.62
CA PRO A 155 -20.23 3.05 27.33
C PRO A 155 -19.02 3.95 27.58
N HIS A 156 -19.15 5.28 27.45
CA HIS A 156 -18.02 6.21 27.58
C HIS A 156 -17.22 6.01 28.87
N LEU A 157 -17.91 5.64 29.95
CA LEU A 157 -17.31 5.27 31.23
C LEU A 157 -16.40 4.04 31.10
N LEU A 158 -16.81 3.01 30.38
CA LEU A 158 -16.04 1.79 30.16
C LEU A 158 -14.80 2.05 29.28
N GLN A 159 -14.91 2.90 28.24
CA GLN A 159 -13.75 3.34 27.44
C GLN A 159 -12.76 4.14 28.30
N ALA A 160 -13.25 5.09 29.10
CA ALA A 160 -12.41 5.89 29.98
C ALA A 160 -11.71 5.03 31.05
N LEU A 161 -12.42 4.03 31.60
CA LEU A 161 -11.88 3.08 32.56
C LEU A 161 -10.89 2.10 31.91
N HIS A 162 -11.17 1.62 30.70
CA HIS A 162 -10.24 0.79 29.92
C HIS A 162 -8.95 1.54 29.57
N ALA A 163 -9.04 2.81 29.16
CA ALA A 163 -7.87 3.64 28.89
C ALA A 163 -7.01 3.91 30.14
N ARG A 164 -7.64 4.01 31.33
CA ARG A 164 -6.97 4.46 32.55
C ARG A 164 -6.66 3.38 33.59
N SER A 165 -7.13 2.15 33.41
CA SER A 165 -6.95 1.08 34.38
C SER A 165 -6.50 -0.24 33.75
N ALA A 166 -5.27 -0.65 34.04
CA ALA A 166 -4.75 -1.96 33.66
C ALA A 166 -5.55 -3.14 34.26
N LEU A 167 -6.19 -2.94 35.42
CA LEU A 167 -7.08 -3.92 36.03
C LEU A 167 -8.37 -4.09 35.22
N VAL A 168 -8.95 -3.00 34.72
CA VAL A 168 -10.12 -3.04 33.82
C VAL A 168 -9.73 -3.65 32.48
N ARG A 169 -8.56 -3.31 31.91
CA ARG A 169 -8.01 -4.00 30.73
C ARG A 169 -7.87 -5.51 30.97
N ARG A 170 -7.39 -5.90 32.15
CA ARG A 170 -7.23 -7.32 32.53
C ARG A 170 -8.56 -8.03 32.82
N LEU A 171 -9.58 -7.33 33.35
CA LEU A 171 -10.92 -7.87 33.62
C LEU A 171 -11.81 -7.93 32.37
N VAL A 172 -11.72 -6.93 31.50
CA VAL A 172 -12.38 -6.91 30.18
C VAL A 172 -11.71 -7.92 29.24
N GLY A 173 -10.37 -7.99 29.25
CA GLY A 173 -9.59 -9.02 28.59
C GLY A 173 -9.66 -10.41 29.23
N ALA A 174 -10.34 -10.58 30.38
CA ALA A 174 -10.55 -11.89 31.01
C ALA A 174 -11.77 -12.65 30.47
N ARG A 175 -12.56 -12.08 29.54
CA ARG A 175 -13.49 -12.87 28.72
C ARG A 175 -12.72 -13.48 27.55
N ARG A 176 -12.10 -14.64 27.82
CA ARG A 176 -11.66 -15.65 26.85
C ARG A 176 -12.80 -16.01 25.87
N ARG A 177 -13.05 -15.21 24.85
CA ARG A 177 -14.10 -15.48 23.85
C ARG A 177 -13.65 -15.36 22.40
N GLU A 178 -12.44 -14.89 22.18
CA GLU A 178 -11.88 -14.66 20.85
C GLU A 178 -10.67 -15.59 20.69
N ILE A 179 -10.57 -16.18 19.51
CA ILE A 179 -9.35 -16.83 19.08
C ILE A 179 -8.29 -15.72 18.99
N HIS A 180 -7.11 -15.92 19.59
CA HIS A 180 -6.09 -14.85 19.64
C HIS A 180 -5.46 -14.57 18.27
N ASP A 181 -5.50 -15.55 17.39
CA ASP A 181 -4.92 -15.53 16.05
C ASP A 181 -5.69 -16.51 15.16
N VAL A 182 -5.97 -16.14 13.92
CA VAL A 182 -6.59 -17.05 12.94
C VAL A 182 -5.76 -18.32 12.71
N GLU A 183 -4.44 -18.27 12.98
CA GLU A 183 -3.56 -19.43 13.00
C GLU A 183 -3.96 -20.52 14.02
N GLU A 184 -4.71 -20.19 15.08
CA GLU A 184 -5.20 -21.16 16.07
C GLU A 184 -6.20 -22.14 15.45
N LEU A 185 -6.92 -21.74 14.39
CA LEU A 185 -7.80 -22.65 13.62
C LEU A 185 -7.02 -23.84 13.05
N PHE A 186 -5.73 -23.66 12.80
CA PHE A 186 -4.84 -24.66 12.21
C PHE A 186 -3.97 -25.33 13.27
N THR A 187 -3.43 -24.56 14.21
CA THR A 187 -2.46 -25.06 15.21
C THR A 187 -3.14 -25.73 16.41
N ALA A 188 -4.38 -25.35 16.75
CA ALA A 188 -5.14 -25.90 17.88
C ALA A 188 -6.65 -26.03 17.57
N PRO A 189 -7.05 -26.78 16.52
CA PRO A 189 -8.45 -26.84 16.03
C PRO A 189 -9.48 -27.32 17.07
N GLU A 190 -9.02 -28.08 18.07
CA GLU A 190 -9.86 -28.63 19.14
C GLU A 190 -9.90 -27.78 20.41
N SER A 191 -9.26 -26.61 20.41
CA SER A 191 -9.30 -25.70 21.56
C SER A 191 -10.74 -25.26 21.85
N PRO A 192 -11.10 -25.00 23.13
CA PRO A 192 -12.43 -24.49 23.47
C PRO A 192 -12.77 -23.19 22.72
N SER A 193 -11.80 -22.29 22.55
CA SER A 193 -11.93 -21.04 21.77
C SER A 193 -12.32 -21.29 20.33
N VAL A 194 -11.63 -22.20 19.64
CA VAL A 194 -11.93 -22.55 18.25
C VAL A 194 -13.29 -23.23 18.13
N ARG A 195 -13.63 -24.16 19.03
CA ARG A 195 -14.95 -24.82 19.04
C ARG A 195 -16.09 -23.83 19.26
N ASP A 196 -15.93 -22.88 20.18
CA ASP A 196 -16.93 -21.85 20.45
C ASP A 196 -17.07 -20.88 19.27
N ALA A 197 -15.98 -20.53 18.60
CA ALA A 197 -16.00 -19.68 17.40
C ALA A 197 -16.78 -20.35 16.25
N PHE A 198 -16.47 -21.61 15.95
CA PHE A 198 -17.23 -22.38 14.96
C PHE A 198 -18.71 -22.52 15.31
N ALA A 199 -19.04 -22.74 16.58
CA ALA A 199 -20.44 -22.85 17.01
C ALA A 199 -21.24 -21.57 16.71
N ARG A 200 -20.65 -20.39 16.95
CA ARG A 200 -21.27 -19.09 16.67
C ARG A 200 -21.34 -18.80 15.18
N PHE A 201 -20.25 -19.04 14.45
CA PHE A 201 -20.20 -18.94 13.00
C PHE A 201 -21.31 -19.78 12.34
N PHE A 202 -21.45 -21.06 12.72
CA PHE A 202 -22.49 -21.93 12.18
C PHE A 202 -23.90 -21.53 12.58
N GLU A 203 -24.08 -20.94 13.77
CA GLU A 203 -25.39 -20.43 14.19
C GLU A 203 -25.82 -19.22 13.35
N GLU A 204 -24.92 -18.27 13.10
CA GLU A 204 -25.22 -17.11 12.24
C GLU A 204 -25.49 -17.55 10.79
N LEU A 205 -24.76 -18.55 10.26
CA LEU A 205 -25.05 -19.13 8.95
C LEU A 205 -26.45 -19.77 8.87
N ARG A 206 -26.90 -20.47 9.93
CA ARG A 206 -28.26 -21.02 9.97
C ARG A 206 -29.32 -19.92 9.95
N GLN A 207 -29.11 -18.86 10.72
CA GLN A 207 -30.04 -17.73 10.79
C GLN A 207 -30.12 -17.01 9.44
N LEU A 208 -28.96 -16.66 8.85
CA LEU A 208 -28.90 -16.02 7.55
C LEU A 208 -29.56 -16.87 6.47
N ARG A 209 -29.29 -18.18 6.44
CA ARG A 209 -29.98 -19.09 5.53
C ARG A 209 -31.50 -19.02 5.68
N GLY A 210 -32.00 -19.13 6.91
CA GLY A 210 -33.44 -19.12 7.17
C GLY A 210 -34.11 -17.83 6.71
N GLU A 211 -33.41 -16.70 6.84
CA GLU A 211 -33.84 -15.42 6.31
C GLU A 211 -33.86 -15.40 4.78
N VAL A 212 -32.77 -15.82 4.13
CA VAL A 212 -32.65 -15.85 2.66
C VAL A 212 -33.71 -16.75 2.03
N GLU A 213 -33.87 -17.97 2.54
CA GLU A 213 -34.87 -18.92 2.05
C GLU A 213 -36.29 -18.45 2.35
N GLY A 214 -36.50 -17.79 3.50
CA GLY A 214 -37.78 -17.15 3.87
C GLY A 214 -38.17 -16.01 2.92
N ASP A 215 -37.18 -15.30 2.37
CA ASP A 215 -37.35 -14.27 1.34
C ASP A 215 -37.47 -14.85 -0.08
N GLY A 216 -37.36 -16.18 -0.24
CA GLY A 216 -37.47 -16.90 -1.52
C GLY A 216 -36.16 -17.02 -2.31
N GLY A 217 -35.03 -16.60 -1.73
CA GLY A 217 -33.71 -16.74 -2.34
C GLY A 217 -33.06 -18.10 -2.07
N ARG A 218 -32.01 -18.42 -2.83
CA ARG A 218 -31.18 -19.61 -2.59
C ARG A 218 -29.91 -19.23 -1.84
N PHE A 219 -29.51 -20.05 -0.88
CA PHE A 219 -28.36 -19.79 -0.01
C PHE A 219 -27.21 -20.75 -0.31
N ALA A 220 -25.99 -20.23 -0.45
CA ALA A 220 -24.79 -20.99 -0.76
C ALA A 220 -23.53 -20.37 -0.11
N LEU A 221 -22.46 -21.16 0.00
CA LEU A 221 -21.17 -20.70 0.55
C LEU A 221 -20.04 -20.87 -0.47
N ALA A 222 -19.14 -19.90 -0.54
CA ALA A 222 -17.88 -19.98 -1.25
C ALA A 222 -16.73 -19.81 -0.24
N VAL A 223 -15.96 -20.86 -0.01
CA VAL A 223 -14.94 -20.88 1.06
C VAL A 223 -13.58 -20.51 0.48
N LEU A 224 -13.07 -19.36 0.91
CA LEU A 224 -11.80 -18.78 0.48
C LEU A 224 -10.66 -19.29 1.37
N PRO A 225 -9.55 -19.80 0.80
CA PRO A 225 -8.38 -20.22 1.57
C PRO A 225 -7.44 -19.05 1.88
N PHE A 226 -6.53 -19.25 2.83
CA PHE A 226 -5.35 -18.40 2.97
C PHE A 226 -4.20 -18.83 2.07
N ARG A 227 -3.30 -17.88 1.76
CA ARG A 227 -2.09 -18.13 0.96
C ARG A 227 -1.26 -19.28 1.50
N MET A 228 -1.10 -19.37 2.83
CA MET A 228 -0.29 -20.43 3.46
C MET A 228 -0.81 -21.86 3.20
N GLN A 229 -2.08 -22.02 2.82
CA GLN A 229 -2.68 -23.32 2.54
C GLN A 229 -2.34 -23.86 1.14
N LEU A 230 -1.76 -23.03 0.26
CA LEU A 230 -1.36 -23.46 -1.07
C LEU A 230 -0.17 -24.43 -1.05
N ASP A 231 0.76 -24.23 -0.10
CA ASP A 231 2.04 -24.95 -0.03
C ASP A 231 2.01 -26.16 0.91
N THR A 232 0.92 -26.40 1.63
CA THR A 232 0.82 -27.46 2.65
C THR A 232 -0.08 -28.60 2.16
N PRO A 233 0.47 -29.75 1.69
CA PRO A 233 -0.33 -30.91 1.34
C PRO A 233 -0.85 -31.58 2.61
N GLY A 234 -2.18 -31.66 2.77
CA GLY A 234 -2.81 -32.56 3.75
C GLY A 234 -3.51 -31.93 4.96
N THR A 235 -3.79 -30.63 4.98
CA THR A 235 -4.57 -30.02 6.08
C THR A 235 -5.62 -29.02 5.58
N PRO A 236 -6.88 -29.46 5.40
CA PRO A 236 -8.01 -28.57 5.50
C PRO A 236 -8.90 -28.98 6.67
N SER A 237 -8.39 -29.04 7.90
CA SER A 237 -9.26 -29.29 9.08
C SER A 237 -10.39 -28.26 9.18
N VAL A 238 -10.10 -27.01 8.79
CA VAL A 238 -11.04 -25.88 8.81
C VAL A 238 -12.09 -26.02 7.69
N GLN A 239 -11.66 -26.17 6.43
CA GLN A 239 -12.60 -26.34 5.31
C GLN A 239 -13.38 -27.66 5.36
N GLU A 240 -12.79 -28.75 5.87
CA GLU A 240 -13.49 -30.03 6.10
C GLU A 240 -14.59 -29.87 7.14
N ARG A 241 -14.34 -29.16 8.24
CA ARG A 241 -15.36 -28.88 9.25
C ARG A 241 -16.51 -28.03 8.71
N ILE A 242 -16.20 -27.04 7.86
CA ILE A 242 -17.24 -26.27 7.15
C ILE A 242 -18.01 -27.18 6.20
N ALA A 243 -17.32 -28.02 5.42
CA ALA A 243 -17.94 -28.96 4.49
C ALA A 243 -18.88 -29.95 5.21
N GLU A 244 -18.46 -30.49 6.36
CA GLU A 244 -19.28 -31.37 7.20
C GLU A 244 -20.56 -30.67 7.68
N PHE A 245 -20.45 -29.42 8.16
CA PHE A 245 -21.60 -28.61 8.52
C PHE A 245 -22.53 -28.39 7.31
N CYS A 246 -21.99 -27.97 6.17
CA CYS A 246 -22.76 -27.74 4.95
C CYS A 246 -23.50 -28.99 4.49
N MET A 247 -22.83 -30.15 4.47
CA MET A 247 -23.44 -31.44 4.13
C MET A 247 -24.55 -31.81 5.12
N ALA A 248 -24.32 -31.63 6.43
CA ALA A 248 -25.31 -31.93 7.45
C ALA A 248 -26.54 -31.01 7.40
N GLN A 249 -26.38 -29.79 6.90
CA GLN A 249 -27.49 -28.84 6.72
C GLN A 249 -28.07 -28.88 5.30
N GLY A 250 -27.44 -29.54 4.33
CA GLY A 250 -27.84 -29.49 2.92
C GLY A 250 -27.60 -28.12 2.27
N ILE A 251 -26.56 -27.39 2.71
CA ILE A 251 -26.15 -26.10 2.15
C ILE A 251 -25.17 -26.35 0.99
N PRO A 252 -25.46 -25.88 -0.24
CA PRO A 252 -24.48 -25.88 -1.33
C PRO A 252 -23.22 -25.09 -0.96
N PHE A 253 -22.05 -25.66 -1.20
CA PHE A 253 -20.79 -24.97 -0.96
C PHE A 253 -19.73 -25.25 -2.03
N LEU A 254 -18.78 -24.33 -2.20
CA LEU A 254 -17.63 -24.45 -3.08
C LEU A 254 -16.34 -24.18 -2.28
N ASP A 255 -15.45 -25.16 -2.23
CA ASP A 255 -14.09 -24.99 -1.71
C ASP A 255 -13.19 -24.42 -2.81
N LEU A 256 -12.65 -23.22 -2.60
CA LEU A 256 -11.81 -22.53 -3.59
C LEU A 256 -10.32 -22.91 -3.49
N LEU A 257 -9.90 -23.66 -2.47
CA LEU A 257 -8.50 -24.07 -2.32
C LEU A 257 -7.98 -24.87 -3.53
N PRO A 258 -8.68 -25.91 -4.04
CA PRO A 258 -8.23 -26.63 -5.22
C PRO A 258 -8.18 -25.76 -6.49
N HIS A 259 -9.03 -24.72 -6.56
CA HIS A 259 -9.11 -23.83 -7.70
C HIS A 259 -7.95 -22.82 -7.74
N LEU A 260 -7.49 -22.37 -6.57
CA LEU A 260 -6.40 -21.40 -6.43
C LEU A 260 -5.00 -22.04 -6.39
N ARG A 261 -4.87 -23.30 -5.97
CA ARG A 261 -3.59 -24.04 -5.95
C ARG A 261 -2.77 -23.95 -7.24
N PRO A 262 -3.34 -24.08 -8.45
CA PRO A 262 -2.58 -23.96 -9.69
C PRO A 262 -1.89 -22.60 -9.91
N LEU A 263 -2.39 -21.53 -9.27
CA LEU A 263 -1.81 -20.18 -9.37
C LEU A 263 -0.67 -19.94 -8.37
N GLY A 264 -0.50 -20.80 -7.36
CA GLY A 264 0.48 -20.63 -6.29
C GLY A 264 0.38 -19.27 -5.59
N GLU A 265 1.51 -18.73 -5.13
CA GLU A 265 1.55 -17.40 -4.47
C GLU A 265 0.95 -16.28 -5.33
N GLY A 266 0.95 -16.41 -6.67
CA GLY A 266 0.38 -15.43 -7.58
C GLY A 266 -1.14 -15.27 -7.46
N ALA A 267 -1.84 -16.15 -6.73
CA ALA A 267 -3.26 -15.99 -6.41
C ALA A 267 -3.54 -14.86 -5.39
N PHE A 268 -2.54 -14.39 -4.65
CA PHE A 268 -2.73 -13.46 -3.52
C PHE A 268 -1.88 -12.20 -3.65
N LEU A 269 -2.36 -11.08 -3.11
CA LEU A 269 -1.57 -9.85 -2.90
C LEU A 269 -0.77 -9.91 -1.59
N ASP A 270 -1.38 -10.50 -0.56
CA ASP A 270 -0.81 -10.68 0.76
C ASP A 270 -1.21 -12.05 1.34
N TYR A 271 -1.50 -12.16 2.64
CA TYR A 271 -1.79 -13.45 3.28
C TYR A 271 -3.19 -13.99 2.95
N ASP A 272 -4.18 -13.13 2.73
CA ASP A 272 -5.61 -13.48 2.58
C ASP A 272 -6.32 -12.74 1.43
N HIS A 273 -5.80 -11.62 0.93
CA HIS A 273 -6.41 -10.89 -0.17
C HIS A 273 -5.98 -11.42 -1.53
N LEU A 274 -6.95 -11.61 -2.42
CA LEU A 274 -6.73 -12.13 -3.76
C LEU A 274 -6.01 -11.11 -4.65
N SER A 275 -5.08 -11.59 -5.47
CA SER A 275 -4.59 -10.85 -6.64
C SER A 275 -5.68 -10.77 -7.70
N ALA A 276 -5.50 -9.94 -8.73
CA ALA A 276 -6.42 -9.90 -9.87
C ALA A 276 -6.57 -11.29 -10.54
N ALA A 277 -5.50 -12.09 -10.58
CA ALA A 277 -5.54 -13.46 -11.11
C ALA A 277 -6.31 -14.41 -10.18
N GLY A 278 -6.13 -14.27 -8.86
CA GLY A 278 -6.89 -15.04 -7.87
C GLY A 278 -8.38 -14.72 -7.91
N ALA A 279 -8.75 -13.43 -7.90
CA ALA A 279 -10.12 -12.97 -7.99
C ALA A 279 -10.82 -13.47 -9.26
N ARG A 280 -10.12 -13.41 -10.40
CA ARG A 280 -10.61 -14.00 -11.66
C ARG A 280 -10.86 -15.50 -11.51
N ARG A 281 -9.92 -16.25 -10.93
CA ARG A 281 -10.05 -17.69 -10.77
C ARG A 281 -11.22 -18.08 -9.84
N VAL A 282 -11.50 -17.28 -8.82
CA VAL A 282 -12.69 -17.42 -7.97
C VAL A 282 -13.97 -17.18 -8.77
N ALA A 283 -14.05 -16.08 -9.52
CA ALA A 283 -15.20 -15.76 -10.37
C ALA A 283 -15.48 -16.86 -11.40
N GLU A 284 -14.43 -17.39 -12.04
CA GLU A 284 -14.51 -18.53 -12.96
C GLU A 284 -15.07 -19.79 -12.27
N ALA A 285 -14.55 -20.12 -11.08
CA ALA A 285 -15.02 -21.27 -10.32
C ALA A 285 -16.49 -21.14 -9.92
N LEU A 286 -16.93 -19.94 -9.53
CA LEU A 286 -18.34 -19.64 -9.24
C LEU A 286 -19.22 -19.78 -10.48
N ALA A 287 -18.81 -19.19 -11.60
CA ALA A 287 -19.56 -19.21 -12.87
C ALA A 287 -19.70 -20.63 -13.45
N ASP A 288 -18.74 -21.51 -13.20
CA ASP A 288 -18.74 -22.90 -13.66
C ASP A 288 -19.41 -23.86 -12.64
N SER A 289 -19.70 -23.39 -11.43
CA SER A 289 -20.32 -24.19 -10.38
C SER A 289 -21.84 -24.27 -10.52
N ALA A 290 -22.43 -25.29 -9.88
CA ALA A 290 -23.89 -25.37 -9.71
C ALA A 290 -24.40 -24.55 -8.51
N LEU A 291 -23.58 -23.68 -7.90
CA LEU A 291 -24.02 -22.84 -6.78
C LEU A 291 -25.06 -21.81 -7.21
N LEU A 292 -24.93 -21.29 -8.43
CA LEU A 292 -25.90 -20.43 -9.06
C LEU A 292 -26.86 -21.31 -9.88
N GLY A 293 -28.16 -21.02 -9.90
CA GLY A 293 -29.16 -21.90 -10.55
C GLY A 293 -29.18 -21.74 -12.07
N ALA A 294 -30.19 -22.25 -12.77
CA ALA A 294 -30.47 -21.81 -14.15
C ALA A 294 -31.43 -20.60 -14.16
N ALA A 295 -31.30 -19.70 -15.16
CA ALA A 295 -32.06 -18.45 -15.23
C ALA A 295 -33.58 -18.64 -15.42
N ASP A 296 -34.02 -19.86 -15.79
CA ASP A 296 -35.41 -20.19 -16.17
C ASP A 296 -36.11 -21.18 -15.21
N ASP A 297 -35.49 -21.54 -14.08
CA ASP A 297 -36.08 -22.53 -13.18
C ASP A 297 -37.08 -21.84 -12.23
N GLY A 298 -38.36 -21.82 -12.61
CA GLY A 298 -39.43 -21.37 -11.73
C GLY A 298 -39.44 -22.14 -10.40
N HIS A 299 -38.94 -21.50 -9.32
CA HIS A 299 -39.14 -21.72 -7.88
C HIS A 299 -39.32 -23.17 -7.33
N ALA A 300 -38.95 -24.21 -8.07
CA ALA A 300 -39.02 -25.59 -7.61
C ALA A 300 -37.70 -25.94 -6.91
N PRO A 301 -37.70 -26.27 -5.61
CA PRO A 301 -36.49 -26.73 -4.93
C PRO A 301 -36.14 -28.11 -5.49
N ARG A 302 -35.10 -28.18 -6.33
CA ARG A 302 -34.43 -29.46 -6.59
C ARG A 302 -33.57 -29.79 -5.38
N ALA A 303 -33.75 -30.99 -4.84
CA ALA A 303 -32.83 -31.52 -3.85
C ALA A 303 -31.42 -31.52 -4.47
N ALA A 304 -30.53 -30.70 -3.90
CA ALA A 304 -29.11 -30.79 -4.21
C ALA A 304 -28.63 -32.18 -3.76
N GLY A 305 -28.35 -33.06 -4.72
CA GLY A 305 -27.58 -34.25 -4.45
C GLY A 305 -26.20 -33.88 -3.88
N PRO A 306 -25.47 -34.82 -3.26
CA PRO A 306 -24.19 -34.53 -2.63
C PRO A 306 -23.24 -33.90 -3.66
N ILE A 307 -22.91 -32.62 -3.48
CA ILE A 307 -22.01 -31.90 -4.37
C ILE A 307 -20.61 -32.50 -4.16
N ALA A 308 -20.22 -33.35 -5.10
CA ALA A 308 -18.89 -33.92 -5.15
C ALA A 308 -17.84 -32.81 -5.30
N ARG A 309 -16.66 -33.01 -4.68
CA ARG A 309 -15.43 -32.28 -5.00
C ARG A 309 -15.29 -32.23 -6.53
N MET A 310 -15.62 -31.10 -7.16
CA MET A 310 -15.56 -31.00 -8.61
C MET A 310 -14.09 -31.07 -9.05
N PRO A 311 -13.75 -31.87 -10.07
CA PRO A 311 -12.38 -31.95 -10.55
C PRO A 311 -11.93 -30.60 -11.11
N VAL A 312 -10.72 -30.19 -10.72
CA VAL A 312 -9.99 -29.04 -11.27
C VAL A 312 -9.62 -29.38 -12.71
N GLY A 313 -10.47 -29.01 -13.68
CA GLY A 313 -10.33 -29.57 -15.02
C GLY A 313 -11.11 -28.89 -16.13
N ALA A 314 -11.17 -27.57 -16.17
CA ALA A 314 -11.32 -26.80 -17.40
C ALA A 314 -10.87 -25.36 -17.14
N SER A 315 -9.94 -24.83 -17.93
CA SER A 315 -9.85 -23.37 -18.09
C SER A 315 -11.13 -22.94 -18.81
N PRO A 316 -11.92 -22.02 -18.25
CA PRO A 316 -13.12 -21.56 -18.93
C PRO A 316 -12.77 -20.93 -20.27
N ALA A 317 -13.62 -21.17 -21.26
CA ALA A 317 -13.44 -20.61 -22.59
C ALA A 317 -13.53 -19.08 -22.51
N ALA A 318 -12.57 -18.39 -23.13
CA ALA A 318 -12.66 -16.96 -23.35
C ALA A 318 -13.99 -16.60 -24.01
N PRO A 319 -14.64 -15.48 -23.64
CA PRO A 319 -15.90 -15.09 -24.27
C PRO A 319 -15.68 -14.92 -25.78
N PRO A 320 -16.66 -15.31 -26.63
CA PRO A 320 -16.52 -15.21 -28.07
C PRO A 320 -16.25 -13.77 -28.51
N LEU A 321 -15.23 -13.55 -29.34
CA LEU A 321 -14.84 -12.21 -29.80
C LEU A 321 -15.94 -11.53 -30.61
N GLU A 322 -16.86 -12.31 -31.19
CA GLU A 322 -18.03 -11.85 -31.94
C GLU A 322 -18.97 -10.98 -31.08
N ARG A 323 -19.03 -11.21 -29.75
CA ARG A 323 -19.87 -10.43 -28.83
C ARG A 323 -19.39 -8.98 -28.65
N LEU A 324 -18.16 -8.65 -29.07
CA LEU A 324 -17.72 -7.25 -29.21
C LEU A 324 -18.45 -6.50 -30.35
N ARG A 325 -19.34 -7.17 -31.10
CA ARG A 325 -20.18 -6.58 -32.15
C ARG A 325 -21.67 -6.77 -31.87
N ASP A 326 -22.03 -7.16 -30.65
CA ASP A 326 -23.42 -7.32 -30.23
C ASP A 326 -24.21 -6.01 -30.40
N PRO A 327 -25.48 -6.04 -30.83
CA PRO A 327 -26.30 -4.83 -30.91
C PRO A 327 -26.40 -4.09 -29.56
N ASP A 328 -26.40 -4.82 -28.44
CA ASP A 328 -26.45 -4.23 -27.10
C ASP A 328 -25.05 -3.71 -26.65
N PRO A 329 -24.89 -2.39 -26.42
CA PRO A 329 -23.63 -1.83 -25.92
C PRO A 329 -23.20 -2.39 -24.56
N THR A 330 -24.14 -2.80 -23.70
CA THR A 330 -23.83 -3.37 -22.38
C THR A 330 -23.08 -4.68 -22.54
N THR A 331 -23.59 -5.55 -23.40
CA THR A 331 -22.94 -6.80 -23.80
C THR A 331 -21.57 -6.57 -24.43
N ARG A 332 -21.42 -5.58 -25.32
CA ARG A 332 -20.11 -5.25 -25.92
C ARG A 332 -19.10 -4.81 -24.85
N ALA A 333 -19.51 -3.94 -23.92
CA ALA A 333 -18.65 -3.44 -22.85
C ALA A 333 -18.27 -4.55 -21.86
N ALA A 334 -19.23 -5.41 -21.47
CA ALA A 334 -18.97 -6.57 -20.61
C ALA A 334 -18.00 -7.56 -21.27
N THR A 335 -18.18 -7.83 -22.56
CA THR A 335 -17.26 -8.67 -23.34
C THR A 335 -15.85 -8.08 -23.34
N ALA A 336 -15.71 -6.76 -23.52
CA ALA A 336 -14.40 -6.11 -23.47
C ALA A 336 -13.74 -6.26 -22.09
N ARG A 337 -14.46 -5.98 -20.99
CA ARG A 337 -13.94 -6.16 -19.62
C ARG A 337 -13.53 -7.61 -19.34
N ALA A 338 -14.38 -8.58 -19.70
CA ALA A 338 -14.08 -10.00 -19.54
C ALA A 338 -12.79 -10.42 -20.28
N LEU A 339 -12.60 -9.95 -21.52
CA LEU A 339 -11.36 -10.20 -22.28
C LEU A 339 -10.14 -9.53 -21.62
N GLY A 340 -10.30 -8.34 -21.06
CA GLY A 340 -9.26 -7.65 -20.29
C GLY A 340 -8.85 -8.39 -19.03
N ASN A 341 -9.82 -8.98 -18.32
CA ASN A 341 -9.57 -9.81 -17.14
C ASN A 341 -8.81 -11.09 -17.51
N LEU A 342 -9.02 -11.65 -18.71
CA LEU A 342 -8.20 -12.76 -19.22
C LEU A 342 -6.76 -12.30 -19.54
N GLY A 343 -6.58 -11.08 -20.02
CA GLY A 343 -5.27 -10.47 -20.25
C GLY A 343 -4.37 -11.35 -21.12
N ALA A 344 -3.17 -11.67 -20.63
CA ALA A 344 -2.19 -12.47 -21.37
C ALA A 344 -2.70 -13.85 -21.83
N ASP A 345 -3.77 -14.39 -21.23
CA ASP A 345 -4.38 -15.67 -21.61
C ASP A 345 -5.27 -15.57 -22.87
N ALA A 346 -5.60 -14.36 -23.32
CA ALA A 346 -6.45 -14.10 -24.49
C ALA A 346 -5.78 -13.20 -25.54
N PRO A 347 -4.51 -13.41 -25.96
CA PRO A 347 -3.75 -12.44 -26.76
C PRO A 347 -4.40 -12.12 -28.12
N LYS A 348 -5.22 -13.04 -28.65
CA LYS A 348 -6.00 -12.85 -29.89
C LYS A 348 -7.11 -11.78 -29.75
N ALA A 349 -7.42 -11.35 -28.52
CA ALA A 349 -8.42 -10.31 -28.25
C ALA A 349 -7.90 -8.89 -28.53
N VAL A 350 -6.58 -8.66 -28.47
CA VAL A 350 -5.99 -7.31 -28.63
C VAL A 350 -6.45 -6.60 -29.91
N PRO A 351 -6.42 -7.23 -31.12
CA PRO A 351 -6.90 -6.57 -32.34
C PRO A 351 -8.41 -6.31 -32.35
N ALA A 352 -9.21 -7.09 -31.60
CA ALA A 352 -10.64 -6.86 -31.50
C ALA A 352 -10.96 -5.71 -30.54
N LEU A 353 -10.28 -5.65 -29.40
CA LEU A 353 -10.36 -4.55 -28.44
C LEU A 353 -9.84 -3.24 -29.04
N GLU A 354 -8.77 -3.27 -29.84
CA GLU A 354 -8.29 -2.08 -30.56
C GLU A 354 -9.35 -1.48 -31.48
N ARG A 355 -10.17 -2.31 -32.15
CA ARG A 355 -11.31 -1.83 -32.94
C ARG A 355 -12.42 -1.25 -32.06
N ALA A 356 -12.67 -1.86 -30.91
CA ALA A 356 -13.69 -1.40 -29.94
C ALA A 356 -13.34 -0.04 -29.30
N LEU A 357 -12.08 0.41 -29.36
CA LEU A 357 -11.71 1.81 -29.03
C LEU A 357 -12.42 2.85 -29.91
N ARG A 358 -13.05 2.45 -31.02
CA ARG A 358 -13.79 3.33 -31.94
C ARG A 358 -15.30 3.07 -31.91
N ASP A 359 -15.80 2.37 -30.89
CA ASP A 359 -17.22 2.10 -30.73
C ASP A 359 -18.02 3.42 -30.58
N PRO A 360 -19.24 3.52 -31.14
CA PRO A 360 -20.08 4.70 -30.95
C PRO A 360 -20.39 4.98 -29.47
N GLU A 361 -20.46 3.95 -28.62
CA GLU A 361 -20.80 4.09 -27.22
C GLU A 361 -19.55 4.35 -26.34
N PRO A 362 -19.48 5.49 -25.60
CA PRO A 362 -18.36 5.79 -24.71
C PRO A 362 -18.05 4.70 -23.68
N ALA A 363 -19.07 4.02 -23.14
CA ALA A 363 -18.89 2.93 -22.17
C ALA A 363 -18.12 1.74 -22.77
N VAL A 364 -18.35 1.43 -24.06
CA VAL A 364 -17.64 0.35 -24.77
C VAL A 364 -16.20 0.78 -25.08
N ARG A 365 -15.99 2.03 -25.53
CA ARG A 365 -14.64 2.57 -25.76
C ARG A 365 -13.80 2.54 -24.48
N ALA A 366 -14.39 2.95 -23.36
CA ALA A 366 -13.72 2.94 -22.07
C ALA A 366 -13.39 1.51 -21.66
N ALA A 367 -14.36 0.60 -21.70
CA ALA A 367 -14.14 -0.81 -21.40
C ALA A 367 -13.02 -1.43 -22.25
N ALA A 368 -12.97 -1.11 -23.56
CA ALA A 368 -11.90 -1.55 -24.45
C ALA A 368 -10.53 -0.97 -24.06
N ALA A 369 -10.47 0.33 -23.75
CA ALA A 369 -9.24 0.99 -23.31
C ALA A 369 -8.69 0.37 -22.03
N TRP A 370 -9.53 0.16 -21.02
CA TRP A 370 -9.16 -0.50 -19.77
C TRP A 370 -8.78 -1.97 -19.96
N ALA A 371 -9.53 -2.70 -20.79
CA ALA A 371 -9.28 -4.11 -21.06
C ALA A 371 -7.90 -4.35 -21.67
N LEU A 372 -7.49 -3.50 -22.61
CA LEU A 372 -6.14 -3.56 -23.20
C LEU A 372 -5.03 -3.44 -22.13
N GLY A 373 -5.28 -2.73 -21.02
CA GLY A 373 -4.33 -2.63 -19.90
C GLY A 373 -4.08 -3.97 -19.21
N GLY A 374 -5.07 -4.87 -19.19
CA GLY A 374 -4.93 -6.22 -18.63
C GLY A 374 -3.94 -7.11 -19.39
N PHE A 375 -3.57 -6.74 -20.62
CA PHE A 375 -2.56 -7.44 -21.42
C PHE A 375 -1.13 -6.93 -21.16
N GLY A 376 -0.98 -5.81 -20.42
CA GLY A 376 0.32 -5.19 -20.14
C GLY A 376 1.14 -4.96 -21.42
N PRO A 377 2.43 -5.40 -21.46
CA PRO A 377 3.27 -5.30 -22.66
C PRO A 377 2.68 -5.94 -23.93
N GLY A 378 1.80 -6.95 -23.79
CA GLY A 378 1.13 -7.61 -24.91
C GLY A 378 0.20 -6.69 -25.71
N ALA A 379 -0.24 -5.57 -25.15
CA ALA A 379 -1.06 -4.57 -25.84
C ALA A 379 -0.23 -3.53 -26.62
N ALA A 380 1.10 -3.67 -26.74
CA ALA A 380 1.94 -2.69 -27.44
C ALA A 380 1.51 -2.39 -28.88
N GLY A 381 0.90 -3.35 -29.59
CA GLY A 381 0.32 -3.13 -30.92
C GLY A 381 -0.79 -2.07 -30.96
N ALA A 382 -1.52 -1.88 -29.86
CA ALA A 382 -2.61 -0.91 -29.75
C ALA A 382 -2.13 0.51 -29.38
N ALA A 383 -0.83 0.73 -29.16
CA ALA A 383 -0.28 1.99 -28.63
C ALA A 383 -0.73 3.24 -29.41
N ARG A 384 -0.76 3.15 -30.74
CA ARG A 384 -1.20 4.27 -31.59
C ARG A 384 -2.70 4.54 -31.44
N ALA A 385 -3.52 3.50 -31.37
CA ALA A 385 -4.96 3.64 -31.17
C ALA A 385 -5.29 4.22 -29.78
N LEU A 386 -4.55 3.79 -28.75
CA LEU A 386 -4.63 4.37 -27.41
C LEU A 386 -4.18 5.83 -27.39
N GLY A 387 -3.13 6.19 -28.13
CA GLY A 387 -2.71 7.58 -28.32
C GLY A 387 -3.79 8.46 -28.95
N VAL A 388 -4.63 7.91 -29.82
CA VAL A 388 -5.82 8.62 -30.34
C VAL A 388 -6.93 8.69 -29.28
N ALA A 389 -7.16 7.61 -28.52
CA ALA A 389 -8.17 7.56 -27.47
C ALA A 389 -7.87 8.51 -26.28
N LEU A 390 -6.63 8.99 -26.13
CA LEU A 390 -6.29 10.08 -25.23
C LEU A 390 -7.05 11.37 -25.57
N ALA A 391 -7.43 11.60 -26.83
CA ALA A 391 -8.20 12.77 -27.25
C ALA A 391 -9.73 12.56 -27.21
N ASP A 392 -10.21 11.47 -26.61
CA ASP A 392 -11.65 11.17 -26.54
C ASP A 392 -12.42 12.20 -25.69
N GLU A 393 -13.68 12.47 -26.06
CA GLU A 393 -14.56 13.37 -25.31
C GLU A 393 -14.84 12.85 -23.89
N SER A 394 -14.88 11.53 -23.72
CA SER A 394 -15.24 10.85 -22.48
C SER A 394 -14.02 10.71 -21.55
N PRO A 395 -14.05 11.30 -20.34
CA PRO A 395 -12.94 11.17 -19.39
C PRO A 395 -12.58 9.71 -19.03
N PRO A 396 -13.55 8.78 -18.81
CA PRO A 396 -13.22 7.36 -18.61
C PRO A 396 -12.43 6.72 -19.75
N VAL A 397 -12.65 7.15 -21.01
CA VAL A 397 -11.88 6.65 -22.16
C VAL A 397 -10.44 7.17 -22.11
N ARG A 398 -10.27 8.47 -21.85
CA ARG A 398 -8.93 9.09 -21.69
C ARG A 398 -8.16 8.47 -20.53
N ALA A 399 -8.81 8.25 -19.39
CA ALA A 399 -8.24 7.61 -18.21
C ALA A 399 -7.81 6.17 -18.50
N GLY A 400 -8.67 5.38 -19.15
CA GLY A 400 -8.36 4.02 -19.56
C GLY A 400 -7.20 3.96 -20.56
N ALA A 401 -7.16 4.89 -21.53
CA ALA A 401 -6.06 4.99 -22.48
C ALA A 401 -4.73 5.33 -21.80
N ALA A 402 -4.73 6.31 -20.88
CA ALA A 402 -3.55 6.68 -20.10
C ALA A 402 -3.05 5.52 -19.23
N HIS A 403 -3.95 4.89 -18.48
CA HIS A 403 -3.64 3.71 -17.68
C HIS A 403 -2.98 2.61 -18.51
N THR A 404 -3.57 2.27 -19.65
CA THR A 404 -3.09 1.19 -20.51
C THR A 404 -1.73 1.50 -21.13
N LEU A 405 -1.48 2.75 -21.55
CA LEU A 405 -0.14 3.14 -21.99
C LEU A 405 0.91 2.95 -20.88
N GLY A 406 0.56 3.30 -19.63
CA GLY A 406 1.40 3.03 -18.46
C GLY A 406 1.60 1.53 -18.19
N ALA A 407 0.57 0.71 -18.37
CA ALA A 407 0.62 -0.74 -18.22
C ALA A 407 1.47 -1.45 -19.27
N ILE A 408 1.50 -0.92 -20.51
CA ILE A 408 2.42 -1.39 -21.56
C ILE A 408 3.87 -1.02 -21.21
N GLY A 409 4.08 0.16 -20.61
CA GLY A 409 5.37 0.57 -20.05
C GLY A 409 6.36 1.12 -21.11
N PRO A 410 7.69 0.93 -20.94
CA PRO A 410 8.70 1.60 -21.76
C PRO A 410 8.60 1.37 -23.28
N ALA A 411 7.95 0.29 -23.72
CA ALA A 411 7.76 -0.01 -25.14
C ALA A 411 6.96 1.07 -25.91
N VAL A 412 6.17 1.89 -25.21
CA VAL A 412 5.35 2.96 -25.82
C VAL A 412 5.91 4.36 -25.56
N ARG A 413 7.21 4.48 -25.24
CA ARG A 413 7.89 5.76 -25.07
C ARG A 413 7.63 6.78 -26.20
N PRO A 414 7.54 6.40 -27.50
CA PRO A 414 7.26 7.35 -28.57
C PRO A 414 5.90 8.07 -28.48
N VAL A 415 4.92 7.51 -27.77
CA VAL A 415 3.60 8.14 -27.57
C VAL A 415 3.46 8.78 -26.18
N ALA A 416 4.52 8.74 -25.35
CA ALA A 416 4.50 9.30 -24.00
C ALA A 416 4.31 10.82 -23.98
N SER A 417 4.80 11.55 -25.00
CA SER A 417 4.61 13.01 -25.06
C SER A 417 3.13 13.41 -25.19
N ALA A 418 2.29 12.57 -25.82
CA ALA A 418 0.85 12.80 -25.89
C ALA A 418 0.19 12.68 -24.51
N LEU A 419 0.75 11.89 -23.58
CA LEU A 419 0.26 11.83 -22.20
C LEU A 419 0.59 13.10 -21.41
N ALA A 420 1.68 13.80 -21.74
CA ALA A 420 2.12 14.97 -20.98
C ALA A 420 1.09 16.11 -21.00
N SER A 421 0.34 16.30 -22.09
CA SER A 421 -0.75 17.29 -22.13
C SER A 421 -1.93 16.93 -21.22
N HIS A 422 -2.15 15.65 -20.93
CA HIS A 422 -3.22 15.20 -20.02
C HIS A 422 -2.90 15.38 -18.54
N LEU A 423 -1.69 15.84 -18.20
CA LEU A 423 -1.41 16.30 -16.84
C LEU A 423 -2.28 17.50 -16.46
N ASP A 424 -2.79 18.27 -17.42
CA ASP A 424 -3.69 19.41 -17.20
C ASP A 424 -5.16 19.12 -17.56
N ASP A 425 -5.53 17.84 -17.70
CA ASP A 425 -6.90 17.45 -18.04
C ASP A 425 -7.92 18.01 -17.03
N PRO A 426 -9.13 18.43 -17.46
CA PRO A 426 -10.18 18.86 -16.54
C PRO A 426 -10.55 17.78 -15.51
N ALA A 427 -10.56 16.52 -15.93
CA ALA A 427 -10.87 15.38 -15.06
C ALA A 427 -9.65 14.99 -14.23
N GLU A 428 -9.84 14.92 -12.91
CA GLU A 428 -8.76 14.60 -11.97
C GLU A 428 -8.18 13.21 -12.17
N GLU A 429 -9.04 12.22 -12.42
CA GLU A 429 -8.59 10.86 -12.68
C GLU A 429 -7.62 10.82 -13.87
N VAL A 430 -7.96 11.50 -14.97
CA VAL A 430 -7.11 11.54 -16.17
C VAL A 430 -5.74 12.14 -15.86
N ARG A 431 -5.68 13.23 -15.08
CA ARG A 431 -4.40 13.83 -14.64
C ARG A 431 -3.54 12.85 -13.86
N TRP A 432 -4.13 12.17 -12.89
CA TRP A 432 -3.42 11.20 -12.07
C TRP A 432 -2.94 9.99 -12.89
N ARG A 433 -3.79 9.45 -13.78
CA ARG A 433 -3.43 8.36 -14.68
C ARG A 433 -2.32 8.74 -15.65
N ALA A 434 -2.35 9.97 -16.17
CA ALA A 434 -1.28 10.49 -17.02
C ALA A 434 0.05 10.61 -16.26
N GLU A 435 0.03 11.11 -15.02
CA GLU A 435 1.22 11.19 -14.14
C GLU A 435 1.81 9.79 -13.88
N ASP A 436 0.98 8.82 -13.48
CA ASP A 436 1.41 7.43 -13.23
C ASP A 436 1.95 6.76 -14.51
N ALA A 437 1.25 6.92 -15.64
CA ALA A 437 1.67 6.34 -16.90
C ALA A 437 3.03 6.89 -17.35
N LEU A 438 3.23 8.20 -17.27
CA LEU A 438 4.52 8.83 -17.57
C LEU A 438 5.62 8.33 -16.65
N ALA A 439 5.34 8.14 -15.36
CA ALA A 439 6.30 7.58 -14.41
C ALA A 439 6.75 6.16 -14.80
N ARG A 440 5.82 5.31 -15.25
CA ARG A 440 6.10 3.92 -15.64
C ARG A 440 6.77 3.78 -17.01
N ILE A 441 6.44 4.66 -17.96
CA ILE A 441 7.02 4.66 -19.30
C ILE A 441 8.43 5.27 -19.29
N GLY A 442 8.64 6.32 -18.47
CA GLY A 442 9.83 7.16 -18.48
C GLY A 442 9.94 7.93 -19.79
N PRO A 443 9.29 9.10 -19.94
CA PRO A 443 9.30 9.83 -21.21
C PRO A 443 10.71 10.30 -21.59
N ASP A 444 10.97 10.41 -22.90
CA ASP A 444 12.20 11.01 -23.38
C ASP A 444 12.23 12.52 -23.08
N PRO A 445 13.23 13.03 -22.30
CA PRO A 445 13.27 14.43 -21.90
C PRO A 445 13.21 15.43 -23.06
N ALA A 446 13.83 15.10 -24.21
CA ALA A 446 13.83 15.99 -25.38
C ALA A 446 12.42 16.23 -25.94
N SER A 447 11.56 15.22 -25.90
CA SER A 447 10.16 15.31 -26.34
C SER A 447 9.20 15.84 -25.27
N ALA A 448 9.47 15.56 -24.00
CA ALA A 448 8.54 15.86 -22.91
C ALA A 448 8.72 17.26 -22.31
N LEU A 449 9.97 17.74 -22.16
CA LEU A 449 10.23 19.06 -21.57
C LEU A 449 9.52 20.22 -22.31
N PRO A 450 9.45 20.26 -23.66
CA PRO A 450 8.69 21.31 -24.35
C PRO A 450 7.21 21.41 -23.94
N VAL A 451 6.60 20.31 -23.50
CA VAL A 451 5.20 20.26 -23.03
C VAL A 451 5.11 20.52 -21.53
N LEU A 452 6.05 20.00 -20.73
CA LEU A 452 6.02 20.11 -19.27
C LEU A 452 6.40 21.51 -18.76
N LEU A 453 7.31 22.21 -19.44
CA LEU A 453 7.79 23.53 -19.01
C LEU A 453 6.67 24.59 -18.96
N PRO A 454 5.83 24.76 -20.00
CA PRO A 454 4.68 25.66 -19.92
C PRO A 454 3.69 25.25 -18.83
N LEU A 455 3.46 23.94 -18.64
CA LEU A 455 2.51 23.43 -17.65
C LEU A 455 2.93 23.74 -16.21
N VAL A 456 4.23 23.62 -15.88
CA VAL A 456 4.74 24.01 -14.56
C VAL A 456 4.67 25.52 -14.35
N ALA A 457 4.92 26.29 -15.41
CA ALA A 457 4.99 27.75 -15.34
C ALA A 457 3.61 28.42 -15.29
N ASP A 458 2.53 27.73 -15.68
CA ASP A 458 1.18 28.30 -15.72
C ASP A 458 0.51 28.32 -14.32
N PRO A 459 0.38 29.50 -13.66
CA PRO A 459 -0.23 29.60 -12.34
C PRO A 459 -1.73 29.24 -12.31
N ALA A 460 -2.41 29.14 -13.47
CA ALA A 460 -3.78 28.65 -13.57
C ALA A 460 -3.88 27.14 -13.86
N GLY A 461 -2.80 26.51 -14.34
CA GLY A 461 -2.76 25.10 -14.74
C GLY A 461 -3.04 24.13 -13.59
N ARG A 462 -4.01 23.24 -13.76
CA ARG A 462 -4.32 22.15 -12.82
C ARG A 462 -3.14 21.18 -12.68
N GLY A 463 -2.39 21.00 -13.77
CA GLY A 463 -1.33 20.00 -13.94
C GLY A 463 0.07 20.35 -13.45
N ARG A 464 0.29 21.52 -12.85
CA ARG A 464 1.62 21.98 -12.40
C ARG A 464 2.36 20.95 -11.54
N GLY A 465 1.68 20.40 -10.54
CA GLY A 465 2.25 19.41 -9.63
C GLY A 465 2.64 18.13 -10.37
N GLY A 466 1.73 17.61 -11.21
CA GLY A 466 2.00 16.43 -12.04
C GLY A 466 3.19 16.63 -12.98
N ALA A 467 3.29 17.81 -13.60
CA ALA A 467 4.41 18.14 -14.47
C ALA A 467 5.74 18.22 -13.72
N ALA A 468 5.77 18.84 -12.54
CA ALA A 468 6.96 18.87 -11.67
C ALA A 468 7.39 17.45 -11.25
N SER A 469 6.44 16.57 -10.93
CA SER A 469 6.67 15.17 -10.56
C SER A 469 7.24 14.33 -11.70
N VAL A 470 6.79 14.56 -12.94
CA VAL A 470 7.36 13.90 -14.13
C VAL A 470 8.78 14.42 -14.40
N ILE A 471 9.04 15.71 -14.23
CA ILE A 471 10.38 16.30 -14.37
C ILE A 471 11.34 15.74 -13.32
N ALA A 472 10.91 15.58 -12.07
CA ALA A 472 11.74 15.00 -11.00
C ALA A 472 12.31 13.63 -11.41
N ARG A 473 11.49 12.78 -12.03
CA ARG A 473 11.89 11.44 -12.50
C ARG A 473 12.89 11.46 -13.66
N MET A 474 13.08 12.60 -14.33
CA MET A 474 14.14 12.77 -15.33
C MET A 474 15.51 13.03 -14.70
N GLY A 475 15.56 13.31 -13.38
CA GLY A 475 16.80 13.66 -12.67
C GLY A 475 17.49 14.88 -13.29
N GLY A 476 18.82 14.81 -13.44
CA GLY A 476 19.63 15.88 -14.04
C GLY A 476 19.20 16.29 -15.45
N ALA A 477 18.54 15.41 -16.23
CA ALA A 477 18.00 15.78 -17.54
C ALA A 477 16.86 16.82 -17.45
N GLY A 478 16.24 16.97 -16.27
CA GLY A 478 15.25 17.99 -15.96
C GLY A 478 15.82 19.40 -15.76
N ARG A 479 17.15 19.59 -15.83
CA ARG A 479 17.82 20.90 -15.66
C ARG A 479 17.16 22.08 -16.40
N PRO A 480 16.67 21.96 -17.66
CA PRO A 480 16.01 23.08 -18.34
C PRO A 480 14.78 23.63 -17.59
N ALA A 481 14.20 22.85 -16.67
CA ALA A 481 13.04 23.23 -15.87
C ALA A 481 13.37 24.03 -14.61
N VAL A 482 14.64 24.18 -14.23
CA VAL A 482 15.03 24.89 -13.00
C VAL A 482 14.35 26.26 -12.85
N PRO A 483 14.29 27.15 -13.87
CA PRO A 483 13.61 28.43 -13.73
C PRO A 483 12.10 28.32 -13.45
N ALA A 484 11.40 27.41 -14.14
CA ALA A 484 9.98 27.18 -13.94
C ALA A 484 9.67 26.56 -12.57
N LEU A 485 10.50 25.60 -12.15
CA LEU A 485 10.40 24.96 -10.82
C LEU A 485 10.66 25.97 -9.69
N ILE A 486 11.60 26.90 -9.85
CA ILE A 486 11.84 27.99 -8.87
C ILE A 486 10.57 28.83 -8.68
N SER A 487 9.88 29.18 -9.77
CA SER A 487 8.61 29.90 -9.71
C SER A 487 7.54 29.09 -8.95
N ALA A 488 7.45 27.79 -9.24
CA ALA A 488 6.50 26.87 -8.62
C ALA A 488 6.73 26.64 -7.11
N LEU A 489 7.90 26.99 -6.56
CA LEU A 489 8.13 26.95 -5.11
C LEU A 489 7.28 27.98 -4.33
N SER A 490 6.73 28.99 -5.01
CA SER A 490 5.84 30.00 -4.41
C SER A 490 4.36 29.76 -4.75
N ASP A 491 4.01 28.57 -5.23
CA ASP A 491 2.63 28.25 -5.62
C ASP A 491 1.66 28.30 -4.43
N ALA A 492 0.42 28.70 -4.68
CA ALA A 492 -0.63 28.69 -3.65
C ALA A 492 -0.90 27.26 -3.12
N ARG A 493 -0.74 26.24 -3.97
CA ARG A 493 -0.97 24.84 -3.63
C ARG A 493 0.27 24.18 -3.02
N GLY A 494 0.11 23.59 -1.83
CA GLY A 494 1.19 22.88 -1.14
C GLY A 494 1.77 21.71 -1.95
N ASP A 495 0.92 20.94 -2.65
CA ASP A 495 1.37 19.80 -3.46
C ASP A 495 2.30 20.23 -4.61
N VAL A 496 2.04 21.40 -5.23
CA VAL A 496 2.89 21.96 -6.28
C VAL A 496 4.24 22.41 -5.71
N ARG A 497 4.24 23.14 -4.60
CA ARG A 497 5.47 23.58 -3.92
C ARG A 497 6.37 22.40 -3.54
N GLY A 498 5.78 21.37 -2.94
CA GLY A 498 6.50 20.16 -2.52
C GLY A 498 7.08 19.37 -3.70
N LYS A 499 6.28 19.13 -4.75
CA LYS A 499 6.74 18.44 -5.97
C LYS A 499 7.80 19.24 -6.72
N ALA A 500 7.73 20.57 -6.73
CA ALA A 500 8.75 21.43 -7.31
C ALA A 500 10.07 21.37 -6.53
N ALA A 501 10.02 21.40 -5.19
CA ALA A 501 11.19 21.23 -4.35
C ALA A 501 11.84 19.85 -4.56
N TRP A 502 11.03 18.78 -4.58
CA TRP A 502 11.50 17.43 -4.89
C TRP A 502 12.21 17.37 -6.26
N ALA A 503 11.59 17.93 -7.31
CA ALA A 503 12.18 17.95 -8.64
C ALA A 503 13.54 18.67 -8.69
N LEU A 504 13.67 19.80 -7.98
CA LEU A 504 14.95 20.51 -7.86
C LEU A 504 16.01 19.67 -7.13
N GLY A 505 15.61 18.90 -6.12
CA GLY A 505 16.48 17.94 -5.45
C GLY A 505 16.97 16.81 -6.35
N GLU A 506 16.10 16.21 -7.15
CA GLU A 506 16.45 15.14 -8.11
C GLU A 506 17.31 15.66 -9.28
N ILE A 507 17.16 16.92 -9.67
CA ILE A 507 18.07 17.57 -10.63
C ILE A 507 19.47 17.68 -10.03
N GLY A 508 19.59 17.90 -8.71
CA GLY A 508 20.86 17.88 -7.98
C GLY A 508 21.66 19.18 -8.11
N PRO A 509 23.01 19.14 -8.16
CA PRO A 509 23.87 20.33 -8.13
C PRO A 509 23.55 21.38 -9.20
N GLU A 510 23.06 20.96 -10.37
CA GLU A 510 22.66 21.85 -11.45
C GLU A 510 21.47 22.77 -11.08
N ALA A 511 20.75 22.46 -10.00
CA ALA A 511 19.65 23.26 -9.46
C ALA A 511 20.10 24.36 -8.46
N ARG A 512 21.41 24.63 -8.30
CA ARG A 512 21.93 25.63 -7.34
C ARG A 512 21.27 27.01 -7.38
N ALA A 513 20.74 27.44 -8.53
CA ALA A 513 20.02 28.70 -8.66
C ALA A 513 18.74 28.76 -7.80
N ALA A 514 18.21 27.59 -7.40
CA ALA A 514 17.02 27.48 -6.56
C ALA A 514 17.29 27.64 -5.07
N VAL A 515 18.56 27.65 -4.63
CA VAL A 515 18.93 27.70 -3.20
C VAL A 515 18.21 28.84 -2.44
N PRO A 516 18.16 30.10 -2.93
CA PRO A 516 17.46 31.17 -2.22
C PRO A 516 15.95 30.91 -2.04
N ALA A 517 15.29 30.37 -3.06
CA ALA A 517 13.86 30.07 -3.03
C ALA A 517 13.55 28.85 -2.13
N LEU A 518 14.40 27.82 -2.18
CA LEU A 518 14.32 26.66 -1.28
C LEU A 518 14.53 27.07 0.18
N VAL A 519 15.48 27.97 0.47
CA VAL A 519 15.69 28.51 1.82
C VAL A 519 14.45 29.20 2.37
N ALA A 520 13.74 29.97 1.52
CA ALA A 520 12.47 30.58 1.92
C ALA A 520 11.40 29.50 2.22
N LEU A 521 11.36 28.43 1.42
CA LEU A 521 10.39 27.33 1.55
C LEU A 521 10.64 26.45 2.78
N VAL A 522 11.84 26.40 3.37
CA VAL A 522 12.13 25.57 4.57
C VAL A 522 11.16 25.84 5.72
N ARG A 523 10.63 27.07 5.85
CA ARG A 523 9.68 27.46 6.91
C ARG A 523 8.23 27.10 6.60
N ASP A 524 7.96 26.53 5.44
CA ASP A 524 6.63 26.08 5.06
C ASP A 524 6.22 24.89 5.94
N PRO A 525 5.06 24.95 6.62
CA PRO A 525 4.64 23.91 7.57
C PRO A 525 4.33 22.56 6.89
N ASP A 526 3.91 22.58 5.62
CA ASP A 526 3.44 21.38 4.92
C ASP A 526 4.57 20.72 4.13
N VAL A 527 5.41 21.54 3.48
CA VAL A 527 6.41 21.05 2.51
C VAL A 527 7.85 21.50 2.78
N GLY A 528 8.12 22.21 3.88
CA GLY A 528 9.46 22.71 4.19
C GLY A 528 10.52 21.60 4.28
N TRP A 529 10.12 20.37 4.64
CA TRP A 529 11.02 19.22 4.65
C TRP A 529 11.50 18.79 3.26
N HIS A 530 10.69 18.95 2.19
CA HIS A 530 11.14 18.72 0.82
C HIS A 530 12.22 19.73 0.42
N ALA A 531 12.10 20.97 0.87
CA ALA A 531 13.10 21.99 0.61
C ALA A 531 14.45 21.66 1.29
N ILE A 532 14.41 21.14 2.52
CA ILE A 532 15.60 20.67 3.24
C ILE A 532 16.29 19.53 2.48
N ASP A 533 15.52 18.53 2.05
CA ASP A 533 16.06 17.41 1.25
C ASP A 533 16.67 17.90 -0.06
N ALA A 534 15.99 18.81 -0.77
CA ALA A 534 16.49 19.39 -2.02
C ALA A 534 17.80 20.17 -1.83
N LEU A 535 17.92 20.96 -0.76
CA LEU A 535 19.16 21.65 -0.41
C LEU A 535 20.30 20.66 -0.14
N GLY A 536 20.01 19.55 0.54
CA GLY A 536 20.97 18.47 0.74
C GLY A 536 21.41 17.80 -0.57
N SER A 537 20.49 17.57 -1.51
CA SER A 537 20.80 16.96 -2.81
C SER A 537 21.54 17.89 -3.78
N ILE A 538 21.32 19.21 -3.68
CA ILE A 538 22.15 20.21 -4.37
C ILE A 538 23.61 20.14 -3.85
N GLY A 539 23.77 19.84 -2.56
CA GLY A 539 25.08 19.56 -1.96
C GLY A 539 25.89 20.83 -1.67
N PRO A 540 27.21 20.86 -1.93
CA PRO A 540 28.09 21.96 -1.52
C PRO A 540 27.63 23.36 -1.97
N ASP A 541 27.04 23.48 -3.16
CA ASP A 541 26.55 24.76 -3.69
C ASP A 541 25.36 25.35 -2.87
N ALA A 542 24.80 24.60 -1.90
CA ALA A 542 23.75 25.05 -1.00
C ALA A 542 24.25 25.66 0.32
N GLY A 543 25.53 26.02 0.43
CA GLY A 543 26.11 26.60 1.65
C GLY A 543 25.39 27.83 2.22
N ALA A 544 24.75 28.64 1.36
CA ALA A 544 23.92 29.77 1.80
C ALA A 544 22.72 29.36 2.68
N ALA A 545 22.30 28.08 2.64
CA ALA A 545 21.22 27.56 3.47
C ALA A 545 21.63 27.19 4.90
N VAL A 546 22.93 27.15 5.21
CA VAL A 546 23.46 26.71 6.51
C VAL A 546 22.78 27.43 7.70
N PRO A 547 22.59 28.77 7.72
CA PRO A 547 21.91 29.43 8.85
C PRO A 547 20.48 28.93 9.08
N THR A 548 19.74 28.66 8.01
CA THR A 548 18.36 28.16 8.06
C THR A 548 18.32 26.71 8.52
N LEU A 549 19.23 25.86 7.99
CA LEU A 549 19.34 24.46 8.39
C LEU A 549 19.78 24.30 9.86
N ARG A 550 20.62 25.21 10.38
CA ARG A 550 20.95 25.27 11.80
C ARG A 550 19.71 25.50 12.66
N SER A 551 18.80 26.38 12.23
CA SER A 551 17.53 26.59 12.93
C SER A 551 16.64 25.34 12.87
N ALA A 552 16.62 24.65 11.72
CA ALA A 552 15.84 23.42 11.51
C ALA A 552 16.34 22.23 12.36
N LEU A 553 17.58 22.23 12.84
CA LEU A 553 18.07 21.25 13.81
C LEU A 553 17.36 21.33 15.18
N ALA A 554 16.66 22.43 15.46
CA ALA A 554 15.87 22.61 16.68
C ALA A 554 14.34 22.53 16.44
N ASP A 555 13.92 22.08 15.26
CA ASP A 555 12.51 22.03 14.89
C ASP A 555 11.71 21.04 15.78
N PRO A 556 10.43 21.31 16.10
CA PRO A 556 9.60 20.38 16.86
C PRO A 556 9.49 18.99 16.21
N SER A 557 9.50 18.91 14.88
CA SER A 557 9.43 17.68 14.11
C SER A 557 10.79 16.99 14.04
N SER A 558 10.87 15.76 14.57
CA SER A 558 12.10 14.95 14.48
C SER A 558 12.50 14.62 13.04
N ASN A 559 11.53 14.57 12.11
CA ASN A 559 11.78 14.37 10.69
C ASN A 559 12.54 15.58 10.10
N VAL A 560 12.13 16.80 10.46
CA VAL A 560 12.80 18.03 10.03
C VAL A 560 14.22 18.10 10.60
N ARG A 561 14.41 17.81 11.89
CA ARG A 561 15.73 17.81 12.54
C ARG A 561 16.70 16.81 11.89
N TRP A 562 16.24 15.59 11.64
CA TRP A 562 17.04 14.54 10.97
C TRP A 562 17.46 14.98 9.56
N ARG A 563 16.52 15.50 8.77
CA ARG A 563 16.79 15.98 7.41
C ARG A 563 17.75 17.15 7.39
N ALA A 564 17.63 18.08 8.34
CA ALA A 564 18.55 19.19 8.47
C ALA A 564 19.99 18.71 8.73
N ALA A 565 20.16 17.72 9.63
CA ALA A 565 21.47 17.12 9.89
C ALA A 565 22.05 16.45 8.63
N LEU A 566 21.24 15.68 7.89
CA LEU A 566 21.67 15.07 6.63
C LEU A 566 22.01 16.10 5.55
N ALA A 567 21.19 17.15 5.39
CA ALA A 567 21.44 18.20 4.43
C ALA A 567 22.77 18.93 4.73
N LEU A 568 23.04 19.27 5.99
CA LEU A 568 24.32 19.84 6.42
C LEU A 568 25.50 18.89 6.13
N SER A 569 25.31 17.59 6.33
CA SER A 569 26.29 16.55 5.99
C SER A 569 26.65 16.53 4.49
N HIS A 570 25.64 16.70 3.62
CA HIS A 570 25.83 16.73 2.17
C HIS A 570 26.42 18.05 1.65
N ILE A 571 26.08 19.19 2.28
CA ILE A 571 26.74 20.48 2.05
C ILE A 571 28.24 20.38 2.38
N GLY A 572 28.59 19.66 3.45
CA GLY A 572 29.98 19.35 3.79
C GLY A 572 30.68 20.53 4.49
N PRO A 573 31.96 20.83 4.17
CA PRO A 573 32.78 21.76 4.96
C PRO A 573 32.20 23.17 5.15
N GLU A 574 31.41 23.68 4.19
CA GLU A 574 30.76 25.00 4.32
C GLU A 574 29.74 25.05 5.48
N ALA A 575 29.24 23.89 5.92
CA ALA A 575 28.36 23.79 7.07
C ALA A 575 29.10 23.83 8.42
N ALA A 576 30.42 24.04 8.47
CA ALA A 576 31.21 24.11 9.71
C ALA A 576 30.62 25.00 10.81
N PRO A 577 29.95 26.15 10.50
CA PRO A 577 29.26 26.95 11.51
C PRO A 577 28.14 26.22 12.27
N ALA A 578 27.64 25.08 11.77
CA ALA A 578 26.60 24.26 12.39
C ALA A 578 27.12 23.25 13.43
N VAL A 579 28.44 23.14 13.63
CA VAL A 579 29.03 22.19 14.59
C VAL A 579 28.42 22.28 16.00
N PRO A 580 28.20 23.48 16.60
CA PRO A 580 27.56 23.56 17.92
C PRO A 580 26.15 22.97 17.96
N ASP A 581 25.36 23.21 16.91
CA ASP A 581 23.98 22.74 16.78
C ASP A 581 23.94 21.21 16.55
N LEU A 582 24.87 20.68 15.75
CA LEU A 582 25.04 19.24 15.54
C LEU A 582 25.51 18.53 16.82
N VAL A 583 26.38 19.14 17.61
CA VAL A 583 26.79 18.62 18.93
C VAL A 583 25.59 18.55 19.88
N ALA A 584 24.68 19.53 19.85
CA ALA A 584 23.44 19.47 20.61
C ALA A 584 22.53 18.33 20.11
N ALA A 585 22.41 18.14 18.80
CA ALA A 585 21.61 17.09 18.19
C ALA A 585 22.10 15.65 18.50
N LEU A 586 23.35 15.46 18.93
CA LEU A 586 23.83 14.17 19.47
C LEU A 586 23.11 13.73 20.74
N ARG A 587 22.34 14.62 21.39
CA ARG A 587 21.54 14.33 22.59
C ARG A 587 20.04 14.28 22.30
N ASP A 588 19.66 14.24 21.02
CA ASP A 588 18.25 14.16 20.64
C ASP A 588 17.58 12.88 21.14
N ALA A 589 16.30 12.95 21.49
CA ALA A 589 15.53 11.79 21.92
C ALA A 589 15.41 10.72 20.81
N VAL A 590 15.43 11.13 19.53
CA VAL A 590 15.28 10.25 18.38
C VAL A 590 16.63 9.78 17.86
N ASP A 591 16.80 8.46 17.77
CA ASP A 591 17.98 7.76 17.28
C ASP A 591 18.44 8.21 15.89
N ASN A 592 17.50 8.36 14.95
CA ASN A 592 17.81 8.87 13.62
C ASN A 592 18.46 10.24 13.72
N VAL A 593 17.86 11.22 14.41
CA VAL A 593 18.46 12.57 14.54
C VAL A 593 19.90 12.52 15.06
N ARG A 594 20.17 11.69 16.08
CA ARG A 594 21.53 11.49 16.60
C ARG A 594 22.47 10.90 15.55
N LEU A 595 22.03 9.88 14.80
CA LEU A 595 22.79 9.27 13.72
C LEU A 595 23.12 10.29 12.62
N GLY A 596 22.15 11.13 12.25
CA GLY A 596 22.33 12.20 11.26
C GLY A 596 23.37 13.21 11.73
N ALA A 597 23.33 13.60 13.01
CA ALA A 597 24.29 14.51 13.61
C ALA A 597 25.72 13.94 13.60
N VAL A 598 25.88 12.65 13.93
CA VAL A 598 27.16 11.95 13.87
C VAL A 598 27.74 11.94 12.45
N HIS A 599 26.92 11.62 11.45
CA HIS A 599 27.35 11.64 10.04
C HIS A 599 27.73 13.05 9.59
N ALA A 600 26.94 14.06 9.96
CA ALA A 600 27.22 15.45 9.64
C ALA A 600 28.54 15.92 10.24
N LEU A 601 28.77 15.69 11.53
CA LEU A 601 30.03 16.08 12.21
C LEU A 601 31.27 15.47 11.53
N SER A 602 31.16 14.24 11.04
CA SER A 602 32.26 13.56 10.33
C SER A 602 32.64 14.23 9.00
N ARG A 603 31.70 14.89 8.33
CA ARG A 603 31.88 15.47 6.98
C ARG A 603 32.06 16.98 6.99
N VAL A 604 31.41 17.64 7.94
CA VAL A 604 31.35 19.09 8.04
C VAL A 604 32.61 19.66 8.70
N ALA A 605 33.09 19.03 9.76
CA ALA A 605 34.30 19.44 10.46
C ALA A 605 34.95 18.22 11.10
N PRO A 606 35.60 17.34 10.31
CA PRO A 606 36.21 16.11 10.80
C PRO A 606 37.18 16.32 11.97
N ASP A 607 37.85 17.48 12.00
CA ASP A 607 38.85 17.84 13.02
C ASP A 607 38.30 18.75 14.13
N ALA A 608 36.97 18.86 14.27
CA ALA A 608 36.35 19.70 15.27
C ALA A 608 36.59 19.18 16.69
N ALA A 609 37.63 19.70 17.34
CA ALA A 609 37.95 19.40 18.75
C ALA A 609 36.75 19.60 19.69
N ALA A 610 35.87 20.57 19.41
CA ALA A 610 34.66 20.84 20.17
C ALA A 610 33.64 19.69 20.15
N ALA A 611 33.65 18.83 19.12
CA ALA A 611 32.74 17.69 19.00
C ALA A 611 33.26 16.43 19.71
N VAL A 612 34.57 16.34 19.96
CA VAL A 612 35.23 15.13 20.52
C VAL A 612 34.59 14.67 21.84
N PRO A 613 34.33 15.54 22.84
CA PRO A 613 33.72 15.08 24.09
C PRO A 613 32.32 14.49 23.90
N ALA A 614 31.50 15.10 23.04
CA ALA A 614 30.13 14.66 22.80
C ALA A 614 30.08 13.37 21.96
N LEU A 615 30.95 13.24 20.96
CA LEU A 615 31.09 12.01 20.19
C LEU A 615 31.63 10.85 21.04
N ALA A 616 32.61 11.11 21.91
CA ALA A 616 33.12 10.11 22.84
C ALA A 616 32.06 9.65 23.84
N GLU A 617 31.16 10.55 24.24
CA GLU A 617 30.02 10.21 25.08
C GLU A 617 28.98 9.38 24.33
N ALA A 618 28.60 9.77 23.11
CA ALA A 618 27.69 8.99 22.26
C ALA A 618 28.25 7.57 22.02
N LEU A 619 29.55 7.45 21.70
CA LEU A 619 30.23 6.16 21.53
C LEU A 619 30.13 5.25 22.77
N ARG A 620 30.09 5.82 23.98
CA ARG A 620 30.04 5.03 25.22
C ARG A 620 28.62 4.69 25.68
N ARG A 621 27.68 5.61 25.49
CA ARG A 621 26.39 5.57 26.21
C ARG A 621 25.17 5.50 25.31
N ASP A 622 25.29 5.66 24.00
CA ASP A 622 24.12 5.60 23.12
C ASP A 622 23.54 4.18 23.06
N GLY A 623 22.22 4.08 23.16
CA GLY A 623 21.51 2.81 23.06
C GLY A 623 21.57 2.20 21.66
N ASP A 624 21.66 3.02 20.62
CA ASP A 624 21.69 2.58 19.22
C ASP A 624 23.13 2.32 18.75
N SER A 625 23.40 1.09 18.28
CA SER A 625 24.74 0.69 17.85
C SER A 625 25.19 1.39 16.57
N ARG A 626 24.28 1.86 15.70
CA ARG A 626 24.61 2.65 14.51
C ARG A 626 25.12 4.02 14.91
N VAL A 627 24.53 4.64 15.93
CA VAL A 627 25.00 5.93 16.48
C VAL A 627 26.38 5.76 17.11
N ARG A 628 26.59 4.71 17.92
CA ARG A 628 27.91 4.40 18.50
C ARG A 628 28.95 4.16 17.40
N ALA A 629 28.64 3.34 16.41
CA ALA A 629 29.55 3.03 15.30
C ALA A 629 29.92 4.29 14.50
N GLY A 630 28.94 5.12 14.16
CA GLY A 630 29.19 6.40 13.50
C GLY A 630 30.06 7.32 14.35
N ALA A 631 29.84 7.38 15.67
CA ALA A 631 30.62 8.23 16.58
C ALA A 631 32.08 7.76 16.64
N ALA A 632 32.34 6.44 16.58
CA ALA A 632 33.69 5.91 16.43
C ALA A 632 34.35 6.39 15.12
N LEU A 633 33.64 6.35 14.00
CA LEU A 633 34.18 6.83 12.72
C LEU A 633 34.46 8.33 12.74
N ALA A 634 33.57 9.12 13.35
CA ALA A 634 33.74 10.56 13.51
C ALA A 634 35.00 10.90 14.33
N LEU A 635 35.18 10.26 15.49
CA LEU A 635 36.36 10.41 16.36
C LEU A 635 37.66 10.00 15.69
N GLY A 636 37.60 9.06 14.73
CA GLY A 636 38.75 8.65 13.94
C GLY A 636 39.30 9.73 13.02
N HIS A 637 38.62 10.87 12.85
CA HIS A 637 39.17 12.04 12.15
C HIS A 637 39.69 13.08 13.15
N GLY A 638 38.98 13.32 14.26
CA GLY A 638 39.25 14.42 15.20
C GLY A 638 40.55 14.39 16.01
N GLY A 639 41.27 13.26 15.99
CA GLY A 639 42.55 13.11 16.71
C GLY A 639 42.48 13.30 18.23
N GLY A 640 43.63 13.23 18.89
CA GLY A 640 43.77 13.49 20.33
C GLY A 640 43.62 12.28 21.26
N GLU A 641 44.14 12.42 22.48
CA GLU A 641 44.22 11.35 23.48
C GLU A 641 42.84 10.88 23.96
N ALA A 642 41.91 11.81 24.16
CA ALA A 642 40.54 11.49 24.59
C ALA A 642 39.78 10.64 23.55
N ALA A 643 39.91 10.97 22.27
CA ALA A 643 39.33 10.19 21.18
C ALA A 643 39.97 8.79 21.11
N ARG A 644 41.30 8.72 21.21
CA ARG A 644 42.05 7.45 21.23
C ARG A 644 41.58 6.53 22.36
N HIS A 645 41.44 7.04 23.58
CA HIS A 645 40.96 6.25 24.72
C HIS A 645 39.53 5.75 24.52
N ALA A 646 38.63 6.59 24.00
CA ALA A 646 37.25 6.17 23.70
C ALA A 646 37.20 5.08 22.62
N LEU A 647 38.00 5.21 21.56
CA LEU A 647 38.08 4.23 20.49
C LEU A 647 38.68 2.89 20.95
N ILE A 648 39.73 2.90 21.78
CA ILE A 648 40.30 1.69 22.36
C ILE A 648 39.27 0.96 23.24
N ALA A 649 38.46 1.70 24.01
CA ALA A 649 37.39 1.09 24.78
C ALA A 649 36.33 0.43 23.87
N ALA A 650 35.95 1.12 22.79
CA ALA A 650 34.95 0.64 21.83
C ALA A 650 35.37 -0.60 21.02
N THR A 651 36.66 -0.97 20.97
CA THR A 651 37.06 -2.27 20.40
C THR A 651 36.56 -3.47 21.23
N ARG A 652 35.91 -3.23 22.36
CA ARG A 652 35.28 -4.24 23.22
C ARG A 652 33.75 -4.07 23.31
N ASP A 653 33.15 -3.24 22.45
CA ASP A 653 31.69 -3.06 22.41
C ASP A 653 30.99 -4.40 22.13
N PRO A 654 29.82 -4.67 22.75
CA PRO A 654 29.05 -5.89 22.46
C PRO A 654 28.68 -6.02 20.97
N ASP A 655 28.47 -4.90 20.27
CA ASP A 655 28.08 -4.88 18.87
C ASP A 655 29.30 -4.92 17.93
N ALA A 656 29.28 -5.85 16.97
CA ALA A 656 30.38 -6.05 16.04
C ALA A 656 30.61 -4.85 15.09
N LEU A 657 29.56 -4.13 14.71
CA LEU A 657 29.66 -2.94 13.86
C LEU A 657 30.45 -1.83 14.57
N VAL A 658 30.19 -1.65 15.87
CA VAL A 658 30.90 -0.66 16.69
C VAL A 658 32.37 -1.04 16.84
N ARG A 659 32.66 -2.32 17.15
CA ARG A 659 34.04 -2.82 17.22
C ARG A 659 34.79 -2.62 15.91
N ALA A 660 34.18 -2.99 14.78
CA ALA A 660 34.79 -2.84 13.45
C ALA A 660 35.06 -1.36 13.12
N SER A 661 34.11 -0.47 13.44
CA SER A 661 34.24 0.97 13.23
C SER A 661 35.35 1.60 14.09
N ALA A 662 35.45 1.19 15.35
CA ALA A 662 36.51 1.62 16.26
C ALA A 662 37.90 1.13 15.79
N VAL A 663 38.00 -0.13 15.35
CA VAL A 663 39.23 -0.70 14.79
C VAL A 663 39.66 0.04 13.52
N ARG A 664 38.72 0.33 12.62
CA ARG A 664 38.98 1.14 11.42
C ARG A 664 39.49 2.53 11.77
N ALA A 665 38.81 3.21 12.71
CA ALA A 665 39.18 4.55 13.16
C ALA A 665 40.60 4.58 13.77
N LEU A 666 40.92 3.62 14.64
CA LEU A 666 42.26 3.46 15.24
C LEU A 666 43.34 3.16 14.20
N GLY A 667 42.99 2.46 13.12
CA GLY A 667 43.92 2.12 12.03
C GLY A 667 44.48 3.33 11.27
N ARG A 668 43.88 4.52 11.41
CA ARG A 668 44.35 5.76 10.77
C ARG A 668 45.59 6.36 11.46
N ASP A 669 45.77 6.10 12.75
CA ASP A 669 46.95 6.51 13.51
C ASP A 669 47.42 5.36 14.43
N PRO A 670 48.11 4.36 13.86
CA PRO A 670 48.51 3.14 14.58
C PRO A 670 49.76 3.31 15.44
N SER A 671 50.21 4.56 15.67
CA SER A 671 51.53 4.89 16.22
C SER A 671 51.70 4.61 17.72
N SER A 672 50.61 4.42 18.48
CA SER A 672 50.67 4.15 19.92
C SER A 672 50.74 2.63 20.25
N PRO A 673 51.50 2.23 21.28
CA PRO A 673 51.53 0.84 21.78
C PRO A 673 50.15 0.31 22.18
N GLU A 674 49.32 1.15 22.80
CA GLU A 674 47.96 0.81 23.24
C GLU A 674 47.04 0.52 22.04
N VAL A 675 47.16 1.31 20.98
CA VAL A 675 46.46 1.07 19.71
C VAL A 675 46.93 -0.23 19.07
N SER A 676 48.25 -0.48 19.05
CA SER A 676 48.83 -1.73 18.55
C SER A 676 48.25 -2.95 19.25
N ALA A 677 48.16 -2.90 20.58
CA ALA A 677 47.60 -3.98 21.39
C ALA A 677 46.09 -4.16 21.13
N ALA A 678 45.34 -3.08 20.91
CA ALA A 678 43.92 -3.15 20.56
C ALA A 678 43.69 -3.79 19.18
N LEU A 679 44.45 -3.39 18.17
CA LEU A 679 44.39 -3.97 16.82
C LEU A 679 44.80 -5.45 16.81
N ALA A 680 45.83 -5.82 17.60
CA ALA A 680 46.25 -7.22 17.73
C ALA A 680 45.16 -8.11 18.34
N ARG A 681 44.42 -7.62 19.35
CA ARG A 681 43.25 -8.34 19.88
C ARG A 681 42.15 -8.48 18.83
N ALA A 682 41.89 -7.44 18.05
CA ALA A 682 40.84 -7.45 17.03
C ALA A 682 41.10 -8.43 15.87
N LEU A 683 42.36 -8.84 15.63
CA LEU A 683 42.68 -9.93 14.68
C LEU A 683 42.11 -11.29 15.12
N ALA A 684 41.84 -11.46 16.41
CA ALA A 684 41.23 -12.65 16.99
C ALA A 684 39.74 -12.46 17.35
N ASP A 685 39.09 -11.38 16.88
CA ASP A 685 37.67 -11.12 17.15
C ASP A 685 36.78 -12.24 16.57
N PRO A 686 35.70 -12.66 17.26
CA PRO A 686 34.76 -13.65 16.74
C PRO A 686 34.10 -13.21 15.42
N ASP A 687 33.89 -11.91 15.22
CA ASP A 687 33.26 -11.39 14.01
C ASP A 687 34.27 -11.25 12.83
N PRO A 688 33.96 -11.80 11.64
CA PRO A 688 34.85 -11.73 10.48
C PRO A 688 35.05 -10.31 9.93
N GLY A 689 34.07 -9.42 10.09
CA GLY A 689 34.17 -8.01 9.68
C GLY A 689 35.21 -7.27 10.50
N VAL A 690 35.18 -7.47 11.83
CA VAL A 690 36.17 -6.88 12.75
C VAL A 690 37.60 -7.37 12.43
N ARG A 691 37.78 -8.69 12.20
CA ARG A 691 39.10 -9.25 11.82
C ARG A 691 39.62 -8.65 10.50
N THR A 692 38.72 -8.43 9.54
CA THR A 692 39.06 -7.85 8.24
C THR A 692 39.55 -6.41 8.39
N GLU A 693 38.86 -5.59 9.18
CA GLU A 693 39.28 -4.21 9.46
C GLU A 693 40.60 -4.16 10.24
N ALA A 694 40.80 -5.07 11.21
CA ALA A 694 42.06 -5.18 11.95
C ALA A 694 43.25 -5.56 11.03
N ALA A 695 43.03 -6.50 10.11
CA ALA A 695 44.03 -6.90 9.12
C ALA A 695 44.37 -5.75 8.15
N ARG A 696 43.38 -4.95 7.75
CA ARG A 696 43.59 -3.73 6.94
C ARG A 696 44.43 -2.69 7.70
N ALA A 697 44.06 -2.40 8.95
CA ALA A 697 44.79 -1.47 9.80
C ALA A 697 46.25 -1.91 10.04
N ALA A 698 46.49 -3.22 10.19
CA ALA A 698 47.84 -3.78 10.35
C ALA A 698 48.70 -3.69 9.06
N LYS A 699 48.09 -3.82 7.87
CA LYS A 699 48.79 -3.69 6.57
C LYS A 699 49.21 -2.25 6.25
N GLY A 700 48.46 -1.25 6.74
CA GLY A 700 48.80 0.17 6.58
C GLY A 700 50.16 0.57 7.18
N ARG A 701 50.76 -0.27 8.04
CA ARG A 701 52.10 -0.08 8.63
C ARG A 701 53.28 -0.37 7.69
N ARG A 702 53.05 -0.97 6.51
CA ARG A 702 54.10 -1.45 5.59
C ARG A 702 54.35 -0.55 4.38
N ARG A 703 53.75 0.63 4.32
CA ARG A 703 54.08 1.72 3.40
C ARG A 703 54.57 2.89 4.23
#